data_AF-A0AAD9RKB3-F1
#
_entry.id   AF-A0AAD9RKB3-F1
#
_cell.length_a   1.000
_cell.length_b   1.000
_cell.length_c   1.000
_cell.angle_alpha   90.00
_cell.angle_beta   90.00
_cell.angle_gamma   90.00
#
_symmetry.space_group_name_H-M   'P 1'
#
loop_
_entity.id
_entity.type
_entity.pdbx_description
1 polymer ?
#
loop_
_entity_poly.entity_id
_entity_poly.type
_entity_poly.pdbx_seq_one_letter_code
_entity_poly.pdbx_strand_id
1 'polypeptide(L)'
;MSVGENNKDVLVPTSKPRTYKLVHSEKLGRYLVAAKNFSAGEVILREKPIAVGPSAFGKDYLCFACLRLLLKVNEELQYVCSKCGVAPLCGLSCEKKGGHHTPEECQMFQDNENISRDNIKDLIGILLPLRLFILRDRDPDTWKKVDLMEAHLERRRGTPVWRDREVNVIKIFRELRLVTNDDDSTSDFLQRLCGILDVNTFELRSPGGLDGFFLRGLYSEASLIAHDCRSNTHITVDDNFHFTLYASMPIKENDVIYFNYTSSLLGTAERREHLREGKYFECECSVCKDPYELGSHLSSIRCPRCKQGYVGAQNPLKEKLYERDSRWQCDKCRKTYGGYLIRATLNITRTLIDECDESNVKDLESLVTKLSLSFHPNHFLLLALKQKLLAAYRKQVAFLNPPKKIIQKMLDLCKEVLNVLELIEPGISRLKGIMLYEMHLPLVLLANRAYAAREISAKEMSSQLREAGILLRRALAMLLLEPVGTPEGLLAKRALQELKMLNQNIADAEALQQPSEEPKSRSLNRYIRCVQNINNSILKPVNLTFFCDKYCDIVTINKKKKKVRYYFILHQITCFYTCLFKIYIYFRDIINRAKSVIFNFSLHRIEEGHVGVYFRGGALLPYVSNPGFHMMVPLLTTYRSVQVTLQTDEVKNVPCGTSGGVMIYFDRIEVVNILDANSVYTMVRNFTADYDRTLIFNKVHHELNQFCSVHTLHEVYIDLFDQIDENLKTALQRDLNDLAPGLSIQAVRVTKPKIPETIRKNYELMEAEKTKLLISTQHQKVVEKDAETDRKKAVIEAEKEAQVAKIQYSQKIMEKESLQRIAAIEDEMHVARQKSRSDAEFYQLKMQAEANKLLLSKEFLLLKKYEALAQNTKVYYGQDIPKMFMYGDCTNEHGLSSHISTKET
;
A
#
# COMPACT_ATOMS: atom_id res chain seq x y z
N MET A 1 59.79 3.52 15.57
CA MET A 1 60.44 4.00 14.33
C MET A 1 60.18 2.92 13.29
N SER A 2 59.14 3.07 12.45
CA SER A 2 59.12 3.83 11.17
C SER A 2 59.67 2.96 10.03
N VAL A 3 59.05 2.74 8.86
CA VAL A 3 57.98 3.40 8.06
C VAL A 3 57.22 2.26 7.31
N GLY A 4 55.96 2.35 6.83
CA GLY A 4 54.99 3.45 6.79
C GLY A 4 54.54 3.87 5.37
N GLU A 5 54.22 2.93 4.47
CA GLU A 5 53.75 3.27 3.11
C GLU A 5 52.22 3.42 3.02
N ASN A 6 51.79 4.56 2.48
CA ASN A 6 50.38 4.90 2.28
C ASN A 6 49.98 4.72 0.81
N ASN A 7 49.05 3.81 0.51
CA ASN A 7 48.24 3.93 -0.71
C ASN A 7 46.93 4.64 -0.37
N LYS A 8 46.76 5.87 -0.87
CA LYS A 8 45.52 6.64 -0.78
C LYS A 8 44.73 6.48 -2.08
N ASP A 9 43.87 5.47 -2.15
CA ASP A 9 42.82 5.46 -3.15
C ASP A 9 41.79 6.56 -2.86
N VAL A 10 41.46 7.33 -3.89
CA VAL A 10 40.58 8.51 -3.80
C VAL A 10 39.14 8.06 -3.70
N LEU A 11 38.65 7.88 -2.47
CA LEU A 11 37.23 7.67 -2.18
C LEU A 11 36.42 8.93 -2.50
N VAL A 12 35.57 8.84 -3.54
CA VAL A 12 34.49 9.80 -3.79
C VAL A 12 33.35 9.54 -2.79
N PRO A 13 33.04 10.45 -1.86
CA PRO A 13 32.07 10.18 -0.79
C PRO A 13 30.71 10.84 -1.08
N THR A 14 29.80 10.12 -1.73
CA THR A 14 28.42 10.57 -1.98
C THR A 14 27.32 9.63 -1.46
N SER A 15 27.68 8.59 -0.71
CA SER A 15 26.72 7.73 0.00
C SER A 15 26.56 8.14 1.46
N LYS A 16 25.31 8.15 1.95
CA LYS A 16 25.02 8.29 3.39
C LYS A 16 25.73 7.16 4.16
N PRO A 17 26.19 7.39 5.41
CA PRO A 17 26.75 6.33 6.24
C PRO A 17 25.74 5.19 6.38
N ARG A 18 26.17 3.96 6.07
CA ARG A 18 25.31 2.77 6.16
C ARG A 18 24.92 2.52 7.61
N THR A 19 23.64 2.25 7.82
CA THR A 19 23.01 1.98 9.12
C THR A 19 23.24 0.55 9.62
N TYR A 20 23.73 -0.34 8.76
CA TYR A 20 24.05 -1.74 9.05
C TYR A 20 25.37 -2.15 8.34
N LYS A 21 26.00 -3.23 8.82
CA LYS A 21 27.24 -3.82 8.28
C LYS A 21 26.93 -5.23 7.75
N LEU A 22 27.62 -5.65 6.69
CA LEU A 22 27.55 -7.02 6.16
C LEU A 22 28.66 -7.86 6.81
N VAL A 23 28.31 -9.03 7.34
CA VAL A 23 29.23 -9.96 8.02
C VAL A 23 29.06 -11.37 7.45
N HIS A 24 30.06 -12.24 7.61
CA HIS A 24 30.03 -13.64 7.20
C HIS A 24 30.26 -14.59 8.39
N SER A 25 29.61 -15.74 8.38
CA SER A 25 29.87 -16.87 9.30
C SER A 25 29.58 -18.20 8.62
N GLU A 26 30.22 -19.27 9.08
CA GLU A 26 29.98 -20.63 8.55
C GLU A 26 28.52 -21.10 8.70
N LYS A 27 27.81 -20.62 9.72
CA LYS A 27 26.44 -21.05 10.05
C LYS A 27 25.35 -20.26 9.32
N LEU A 28 25.50 -18.95 9.18
CA LEU A 28 24.49 -18.07 8.57
C LEU A 28 24.86 -17.65 7.14
N GLY A 29 26.04 -18.03 6.63
CA GLY A 29 26.59 -17.45 5.42
C GLY A 29 26.81 -15.94 5.60
N ARG A 30 26.31 -15.12 4.68
CA ARG A 30 26.35 -13.66 4.76
C ARG A 30 25.09 -13.13 5.45
N TYR A 31 25.24 -12.22 6.40
CA TYR A 31 24.12 -11.65 7.15
C TYR A 31 24.37 -10.20 7.60
N LEU A 32 23.28 -9.49 7.96
CA LEU A 32 23.35 -8.12 8.43
C LEU A 32 23.51 -8.01 9.97
N VAL A 33 24.36 -7.08 10.40
CA VAL A 33 24.46 -6.62 11.80
C VAL A 33 24.28 -5.11 11.88
N ALA A 34 23.84 -4.59 13.01
CA ALA A 34 23.63 -3.16 13.20
C ALA A 34 24.95 -2.36 13.16
N ALA A 35 25.00 -1.24 12.42
CA ALA A 35 26.18 -0.36 12.38
C ALA A 35 26.17 0.72 13.46
N LYS A 36 25.07 0.82 14.21
CA LYS A 36 24.84 1.73 15.33
C LYS A 36 23.76 1.14 16.24
N ASN A 37 23.51 1.77 17.39
CA ASN A 37 22.31 1.48 18.17
C ASN A 37 21.05 1.96 17.42
N PHE A 38 19.98 1.16 17.46
CA PHE A 38 18.64 1.51 16.97
C PHE A 38 17.63 1.57 18.11
N SER A 39 16.69 2.51 18.00
CA SER A 39 15.48 2.54 18.84
C SER A 39 14.34 1.73 18.20
N ALA A 40 13.41 1.23 19.01
CA ALA A 40 12.20 0.60 18.47
C ALA A 40 11.39 1.59 17.60
N GLY A 41 10.98 1.15 16.41
CA GLY A 41 10.32 1.96 15.39
C GLY A 41 11.28 2.70 14.45
N GLU A 42 12.59 2.61 14.65
CA GLU A 42 13.57 3.25 13.78
C GLU A 42 13.78 2.48 12.47
N VAL A 43 13.93 3.20 11.34
CA VAL A 43 14.19 2.62 10.03
C VAL A 43 15.62 2.12 9.93
N ILE A 44 15.79 0.83 9.65
CA ILE A 44 17.08 0.19 9.38
C ILE A 44 17.44 0.29 7.90
N LEU A 45 16.51 -0.08 7.01
CA LEU A 45 16.71 -0.23 5.56
C LEU A 45 15.45 0.21 4.82
N ARG A 46 15.63 0.81 3.63
CA ARG A 46 14.58 1.01 2.61
C ARG A 46 15.12 0.58 1.26
N GLU A 47 14.40 -0.27 0.54
CA GLU A 47 14.86 -0.88 -0.70
C GLU A 47 13.76 -0.91 -1.78
N LYS A 48 14.16 -0.81 -3.05
CA LYS A 48 13.31 -1.06 -4.21
C LYS A 48 13.41 -2.54 -4.61
N PRO A 49 12.36 -3.14 -5.17
CA PRO A 49 12.45 -4.50 -5.67
C PRO A 49 13.34 -4.54 -6.92
N ILE A 50 14.11 -5.62 -7.04
CA ILE A 50 14.84 -5.97 -8.27
C ILE A 50 13.85 -6.49 -9.32
N ALA A 51 12.96 -7.38 -8.89
CA ALA A 51 11.89 -7.94 -9.70
C ALA A 51 10.70 -8.27 -8.79
N VAL A 52 9.49 -8.14 -9.35
CA VAL A 52 8.23 -8.56 -8.73
C VAL A 52 7.38 -9.30 -9.75
N GLY A 53 6.71 -10.35 -9.31
CA GLY A 53 5.77 -11.12 -10.11
C GLY A 53 4.94 -12.06 -9.24
N PRO A 54 4.08 -12.89 -9.82
CA PRO A 54 3.26 -13.85 -9.07
C PRO A 54 4.12 -14.91 -8.38
N SER A 55 3.65 -15.40 -7.23
CA SER A 55 4.03 -16.76 -6.81
C SER A 55 3.49 -17.74 -7.85
N ALA A 56 4.29 -18.73 -8.25
CA ALA A 56 4.03 -19.53 -9.44
C ALA A 56 2.66 -20.27 -9.41
N PHE A 57 2.05 -20.39 -10.59
CA PHE A 57 0.87 -21.24 -10.90
C PHE A 57 -0.49 -20.78 -10.34
N GLY A 58 -0.69 -19.47 -10.17
CA GLY A 58 -2.02 -18.89 -10.06
C GLY A 58 -2.83 -19.03 -11.37
N LYS A 59 -4.15 -19.28 -11.27
CA LYS A 59 -5.07 -19.31 -12.44
C LYS A 59 -5.60 -17.91 -12.82
N ASP A 60 -5.23 -16.90 -12.04
CA ASP A 60 -5.75 -15.54 -12.11
C ASP A 60 -4.92 -14.66 -13.03
N TYR A 61 -5.60 -13.70 -13.66
CA TYR A 61 -4.97 -12.74 -14.56
C TYR A 61 -4.55 -11.51 -13.76
N LEU A 62 -3.39 -10.94 -14.11
CA LEU A 62 -2.84 -9.75 -13.46
C LEU A 62 -2.33 -8.75 -14.50
N CYS A 63 -2.34 -7.48 -14.14
CA CYS A 63 -1.75 -6.41 -14.95
C CYS A 63 -0.23 -6.49 -14.90
N PHE A 64 0.45 -6.68 -16.03
CA PHE A 64 1.92 -6.83 -16.05
C PHE A 64 2.65 -5.57 -15.56
N ALA A 65 2.04 -4.39 -15.71
CA ALA A 65 2.63 -3.11 -15.28
C ALA A 65 2.43 -2.77 -13.79
N CYS A 66 1.29 -3.10 -13.17
CA CYS A 66 1.02 -2.74 -11.75
C CYS A 66 0.76 -3.93 -10.83
N LEU A 67 0.76 -5.15 -11.37
CA LEU A 67 0.57 -6.43 -10.67
C LEU A 67 -0.74 -6.55 -9.87
N ARG A 68 -1.71 -5.68 -10.14
CA ARG A 68 -3.09 -5.81 -9.68
C ARG A 68 -3.80 -6.93 -10.45
N LEU A 69 -4.58 -7.74 -9.73
CA LEU A 69 -5.54 -8.69 -10.31
C LEU A 69 -6.51 -8.04 -11.30
N LEU A 70 -6.75 -8.69 -12.42
CA LEU A 70 -7.70 -8.27 -13.44
C LEU A 70 -8.99 -9.09 -13.31
N LEU A 71 -10.12 -8.40 -13.17
CA LEU A 71 -11.44 -9.03 -13.16
C LEU A 71 -11.80 -9.45 -14.59
N LYS A 72 -12.21 -10.71 -14.75
CA LYS A 72 -12.81 -11.20 -16.00
C LYS A 72 -14.21 -10.62 -16.16
N VAL A 73 -14.54 -10.17 -17.37
CA VAL A 73 -15.91 -9.94 -17.82
C VAL A 73 -16.09 -10.79 -19.07
N ASN A 74 -17.07 -11.69 -19.07
CA ASN A 74 -17.34 -12.64 -20.17
C ASN A 74 -16.11 -13.46 -20.61
N GLU A 75 -15.28 -13.87 -19.65
CA GLU A 75 -14.02 -14.63 -19.83
C GLU A 75 -12.87 -13.93 -20.60
N GLU A 76 -13.11 -12.79 -21.23
CA GLU A 76 -12.12 -12.06 -22.03
C GLU A 76 -11.29 -11.03 -21.22
N LEU A 77 -10.09 -10.74 -21.73
CA LEU A 77 -9.20 -9.69 -21.23
C LEU A 77 -9.59 -8.33 -21.83
N GLN A 78 -10.05 -7.40 -21.00
CA GLN A 78 -10.50 -6.07 -21.45
C GLN A 78 -9.42 -5.21 -22.12
N TYR A 79 -8.15 -5.40 -21.77
CA TYR A 79 -7.06 -4.61 -22.32
C TYR A 79 -5.72 -5.35 -22.29
N VAL A 80 -4.99 -5.28 -23.40
CA VAL A 80 -3.59 -5.73 -23.54
C VAL A 80 -2.75 -4.59 -24.12
N CYS A 81 -1.43 -4.64 -23.90
CA CYS A 81 -0.51 -3.66 -24.46
C CYS A 81 -0.62 -3.59 -25.99
N SER A 82 -0.80 -2.38 -26.51
CA SER A 82 -0.93 -2.08 -27.94
C SER A 82 0.35 -2.33 -28.75
N LYS A 83 1.51 -2.42 -28.08
CA LYS A 83 2.82 -2.64 -28.73
C LYS A 83 3.09 -4.12 -29.02
N CYS A 84 3.06 -4.95 -27.98
CA CYS A 84 3.30 -6.39 -28.11
C CYS A 84 2.04 -7.23 -28.37
N GLY A 85 0.84 -6.68 -28.17
CA GLY A 85 -0.43 -7.39 -28.38
C GLY A 85 -0.76 -8.49 -27.35
N VAL A 86 0.17 -8.83 -26.45
CA VAL A 86 0.07 -9.95 -25.49
C VAL A 86 -0.13 -9.48 -24.05
N ALA A 87 0.73 -8.59 -23.53
CA ALA A 87 0.80 -8.31 -22.09
C ALA A 87 -0.51 -7.70 -21.55
N PRO A 88 -1.24 -8.36 -20.62
CA PRO A 88 -2.49 -7.84 -20.06
C PRO A 88 -2.24 -6.67 -19.12
N LEU A 89 -3.08 -5.63 -19.21
CA LEU A 89 -2.97 -4.40 -18.43
C LEU A 89 -4.33 -3.94 -17.89
N CYS A 90 -4.36 -3.05 -16.89
CA CYS A 90 -5.61 -2.41 -16.46
C CYS A 90 -6.17 -1.38 -17.47
N GLY A 91 -5.45 -1.07 -18.54
CA GLY A 91 -5.81 -0.04 -19.52
C GLY A 91 -4.67 0.94 -19.85
N LEU A 92 -4.99 1.93 -20.70
CA LEU A 92 -4.10 2.99 -21.20
C LEU A 92 -3.24 3.69 -20.12
N SER A 93 -3.76 3.81 -18.89
CA SER A 93 -3.05 4.45 -17.77
C SER A 93 -1.85 3.64 -17.27
N CYS A 94 -1.94 2.32 -17.29
CA CYS A 94 -0.84 1.41 -16.96
C CYS A 94 0.17 1.32 -18.11
N GLU A 95 -0.32 1.30 -19.36
CA GLU A 95 0.54 1.29 -20.54
C GLU A 95 1.41 2.55 -20.65
N LYS A 96 0.83 3.74 -20.49
CA LYS A 96 1.58 5.00 -20.53
C LYS A 96 2.58 5.18 -19.38
N LYS A 97 2.38 4.53 -18.25
CA LYS A 97 3.26 4.63 -17.07
C LYS A 97 4.43 3.63 -17.09
N GLY A 98 4.40 2.60 -17.94
CA GLY A 98 5.41 1.53 -18.01
C GLY A 98 5.37 0.55 -16.82
N GLY A 99 5.45 1.06 -15.60
CA GLY A 99 5.38 0.25 -14.38
C GLY A 99 6.45 -0.86 -14.38
N HIS A 100 6.02 -2.10 -14.11
CA HIS A 100 6.87 -3.29 -14.20
C HIS A 100 6.89 -3.96 -15.59
N HIS A 101 6.08 -3.50 -16.56
CA HIS A 101 6.13 -4.05 -17.92
C HIS A 101 7.19 -3.28 -18.71
N THR A 102 8.42 -3.81 -18.73
CA THR A 102 9.58 -3.07 -19.24
C THR A 102 9.66 -3.13 -20.77
N PRO A 103 10.34 -2.17 -21.43
CA PRO A 103 10.46 -2.15 -22.89
C PRO A 103 11.05 -3.45 -23.46
N GLU A 104 11.98 -4.08 -22.75
CA GLU A 104 12.64 -5.33 -23.17
C GLU A 104 11.70 -6.53 -23.04
N GLU A 105 10.90 -6.59 -21.96
CA GLU A 105 9.81 -7.58 -21.81
C GLU A 105 8.76 -7.39 -22.92
N CYS A 106 8.44 -6.14 -23.28
CA CYS A 106 7.53 -5.81 -24.38
C CYS A 106 8.08 -6.25 -25.75
N GLN A 107 9.34 -5.93 -26.04
CA GLN A 107 10.03 -6.29 -27.28
C GLN A 107 10.13 -7.82 -27.43
N MET A 108 10.50 -8.54 -26.37
CA MET A 108 10.60 -10.01 -26.39
C MET A 108 9.24 -10.69 -26.64
N PHE A 109 8.13 -10.10 -26.22
CA PHE A 109 6.78 -10.57 -26.55
C PHE A 109 6.34 -10.21 -27.97
N GLN A 110 6.90 -9.14 -28.54
CA GLN A 110 6.61 -8.72 -29.91
C GLN A 110 7.37 -9.57 -30.95
N ASP A 111 8.62 -9.91 -30.65
CA ASP A 111 9.52 -10.60 -31.60
C ASP A 111 9.36 -12.13 -31.58
N ASN A 112 8.67 -12.70 -30.60
CA ASN A 112 8.53 -14.15 -30.43
C ASN A 112 7.13 -14.65 -30.81
N GLU A 113 7.02 -15.21 -32.02
CA GLU A 113 5.77 -15.79 -32.56
C GLU A 113 5.14 -16.89 -31.69
N ASN A 114 5.90 -17.53 -30.80
CA ASN A 114 5.41 -18.57 -29.90
C ASN A 114 4.68 -17.98 -28.66
N ILE A 115 4.72 -16.67 -28.45
CA ILE A 115 4.07 -15.98 -27.33
C ILE A 115 2.77 -15.36 -27.84
N SER A 116 1.62 -15.79 -27.30
CA SER A 116 0.31 -15.32 -27.74
C SER A 116 -0.62 -15.04 -26.54
N ARG A 117 -1.88 -14.70 -26.82
CA ARG A 117 -2.91 -14.58 -25.78
C ARG A 117 -3.39 -15.93 -25.26
N ASP A 118 -3.13 -17.03 -25.97
CA ASP A 118 -3.64 -18.36 -25.65
C ASP A 118 -2.82 -19.02 -24.53
N ASN A 119 -1.49 -18.83 -24.56
CA ASN A 119 -0.54 -19.31 -23.55
C ASN A 119 -0.21 -18.28 -22.46
N ILE A 120 -1.03 -17.23 -22.33
CA ILE A 120 -0.84 -16.16 -21.33
C ILE A 120 -0.80 -16.67 -19.88
N LYS A 121 -1.47 -17.78 -19.57
CA LYS A 121 -1.42 -18.40 -18.22
C LYS A 121 -0.06 -18.98 -17.91
N ASP A 122 0.55 -19.64 -18.89
CA ASP A 122 1.88 -20.22 -18.79
C ASP A 122 2.92 -19.10 -18.66
N LEU A 123 2.77 -18.03 -19.45
CA LEU A 123 3.56 -16.81 -19.36
C LEU A 123 3.44 -16.12 -17.99
N ILE A 124 2.24 -16.03 -17.42
CA ILE A 124 2.02 -15.55 -16.04
C ILE A 124 2.74 -16.45 -15.04
N GLY A 125 2.66 -17.78 -15.19
CA GLY A 125 3.34 -18.76 -14.35
C GLY A 125 4.86 -18.57 -14.29
N ILE A 126 5.49 -18.18 -15.40
CA ILE A 126 6.93 -17.93 -15.51
C ILE A 126 7.36 -16.47 -15.40
N LEU A 127 6.44 -15.52 -15.19
CA LEU A 127 6.71 -14.08 -15.31
C LEU A 127 7.85 -13.59 -14.40
N LEU A 128 7.95 -14.10 -13.16
CA LEU A 128 9.02 -13.71 -12.24
C LEU A 128 10.40 -14.30 -12.62
N PRO A 129 10.53 -15.61 -12.90
CA PRO A 129 11.73 -16.16 -13.53
C PRO A 129 12.15 -15.43 -14.81
N LEU A 130 11.19 -15.11 -15.69
CA LEU A 130 11.45 -14.40 -16.94
C LEU A 130 12.00 -12.99 -16.72
N ARG A 131 11.45 -12.24 -15.77
CA ARG A 131 11.96 -10.90 -15.41
C ARG A 131 13.40 -10.94 -14.91
N LEU A 132 13.79 -12.00 -14.21
CA LEU A 132 15.18 -12.22 -13.80
C LEU A 132 16.08 -12.64 -14.98
N PHE A 133 15.57 -13.44 -15.91
CA PHE A 133 16.27 -13.81 -17.13
C PHE A 133 16.57 -12.58 -18.01
N ILE A 134 15.58 -11.71 -18.24
CA ILE A 134 15.74 -10.44 -18.98
C ILE A 134 16.68 -9.48 -18.23
N LEU A 135 16.61 -9.43 -16.89
CA LEU A 135 17.46 -8.58 -16.07
C LEU A 135 18.95 -8.88 -16.25
N ARG A 136 19.34 -10.15 -16.44
CA ARG A 136 20.73 -10.57 -16.69
C ARG A 136 21.40 -9.75 -17.77
N ASP A 137 20.69 -9.57 -18.89
CA ASP A 137 21.23 -8.93 -20.09
C ASP A 137 21.02 -7.41 -20.05
N ARG A 138 19.91 -6.94 -19.45
CA ARG A 138 19.57 -5.52 -19.35
C ARG A 138 20.41 -4.75 -18.32
N ASP A 139 20.69 -5.35 -17.17
CA ASP A 139 21.42 -4.71 -16.06
C ASP A 139 22.43 -5.70 -15.42
N PRO A 140 23.62 -5.84 -16.02
CA PRO A 140 24.66 -6.74 -15.51
C PRO A 140 25.15 -6.41 -14.09
N ASP A 141 25.03 -5.16 -13.63
CA ASP A 141 25.51 -4.74 -12.31
C ASP A 141 24.51 -5.07 -11.19
N THR A 142 23.21 -4.96 -11.44
CA THR A 142 22.20 -5.56 -10.57
C THR A 142 22.23 -7.08 -10.66
N TRP A 143 22.44 -7.65 -11.86
CA TRP A 143 22.57 -9.10 -12.03
C TRP A 143 23.71 -9.68 -11.18
N LYS A 144 24.90 -9.07 -11.12
CA LYS A 144 26.01 -9.50 -10.23
C LYS A 144 25.57 -9.65 -8.76
N LYS A 145 24.64 -8.83 -8.28
CA LYS A 145 24.11 -8.94 -6.90
C LYS A 145 23.14 -10.11 -6.75
N VAL A 146 22.29 -10.33 -7.76
CA VAL A 146 21.36 -11.48 -7.84
C VAL A 146 22.12 -12.79 -7.97
N ASP A 147 23.17 -12.81 -8.80
CA ASP A 147 24.02 -13.97 -9.06
C ASP A 147 24.83 -14.41 -7.83
N LEU A 148 25.12 -13.47 -6.92
CA LEU A 148 25.70 -13.78 -5.62
C LEU A 148 24.67 -14.33 -4.61
N MET A 149 23.37 -14.42 -4.90
CA MET A 149 22.37 -14.93 -3.96
C MET A 149 22.43 -16.47 -3.83
N GLU A 150 22.07 -16.97 -2.65
CA GLU A 150 22.05 -18.42 -2.40
C GLU A 150 20.88 -19.08 -3.13
N ALA A 151 21.14 -20.20 -3.81
CA ALA A 151 20.17 -20.93 -4.62
C ALA A 151 19.96 -22.38 -4.14
N HIS A 152 20.83 -22.88 -3.27
CA HIS A 152 20.88 -24.24 -2.73
C HIS A 152 20.74 -25.33 -3.80
N LEU A 153 21.35 -25.12 -4.98
CA LEU A 153 21.15 -25.92 -6.19
C LEU A 153 21.36 -27.42 -5.96
N GLU A 154 22.49 -27.83 -5.37
CA GLU A 154 22.78 -29.24 -5.10
C GLU A 154 21.86 -29.86 -4.03
N ARG A 155 21.33 -29.07 -3.09
CA ARG A 155 20.32 -29.57 -2.13
C ARG A 155 18.93 -29.68 -2.77
N ARG A 156 18.68 -28.95 -3.85
CA ARG A 156 17.44 -29.00 -4.64
C ARG A 156 17.45 -30.16 -5.64
N ARG A 157 18.61 -30.55 -6.18
CA ARG A 157 18.73 -31.60 -7.22
C ARG A 157 17.98 -32.89 -6.81
N GLY A 158 17.06 -33.36 -7.66
CA GLY A 158 16.24 -34.56 -7.43
C GLY A 158 15.04 -34.41 -6.48
N THR A 159 14.91 -33.30 -5.75
CA THR A 159 13.76 -33.04 -4.85
C THR A 159 12.43 -32.91 -5.63
N PRO A 160 11.27 -32.98 -4.96
CA PRO A 160 9.99 -32.65 -5.59
C PRO A 160 9.94 -31.23 -6.15
N VAL A 161 10.57 -30.25 -5.47
CA VAL A 161 10.63 -28.85 -5.92
C VAL A 161 11.39 -28.73 -7.24
N TRP A 162 12.53 -29.41 -7.39
CA TRP A 162 13.27 -29.42 -8.67
C TRP A 162 12.43 -29.93 -9.83
N ARG A 163 11.70 -31.04 -9.61
CA ARG A 163 10.82 -31.64 -10.62
C ARG A 163 9.63 -30.74 -10.97
N ASP A 164 9.06 -30.04 -9.99
CA ASP A 164 8.03 -29.02 -10.23
C ASP A 164 8.57 -27.88 -11.12
N ARG A 165 9.76 -27.33 -10.81
CA ARG A 165 10.37 -26.26 -11.60
C ARG A 165 10.78 -26.71 -13.01
N GLU A 166 11.20 -27.97 -13.17
CA GLU A 166 11.48 -28.55 -14.49
C GLU A 166 10.23 -28.55 -15.39
N VAL A 167 9.11 -29.06 -14.87
CA VAL A 167 7.85 -29.20 -15.62
C VAL A 167 7.15 -27.85 -15.82
N ASN A 168 7.16 -26.99 -14.80
CA ASN A 168 6.29 -25.81 -14.77
C ASN A 168 7.04 -24.48 -14.98
N VAL A 169 8.37 -24.50 -15.13
CA VAL A 169 9.14 -23.32 -15.57
C VAL A 169 9.97 -23.65 -16.79
N ILE A 170 10.87 -24.64 -16.68
CA ILE A 170 11.91 -24.88 -17.70
C ILE A 170 11.32 -25.43 -18.99
N LYS A 171 10.38 -26.37 -18.89
CA LYS A 171 9.58 -26.84 -20.02
C LYS A 171 8.83 -25.70 -20.73
N ILE A 172 8.27 -24.74 -19.98
CA ILE A 172 7.57 -23.58 -20.55
C ILE A 172 8.56 -22.63 -21.25
N PHE A 173 9.74 -22.39 -20.67
CA PHE A 173 10.82 -21.64 -21.35
C PHE A 173 11.25 -22.29 -22.67
N ARG A 174 11.30 -23.62 -22.75
CA ARG A 174 11.57 -24.39 -23.97
C ARG A 174 10.42 -24.29 -24.98
N GLU A 175 9.17 -24.53 -24.54
CA GLU A 175 7.97 -24.49 -25.39
C GLU A 175 7.72 -23.11 -26.00
N LEU A 176 7.96 -22.05 -25.23
CA LEU A 176 7.90 -20.66 -25.70
C LEU A 176 9.18 -20.19 -26.42
N ARG A 177 10.19 -21.05 -26.60
CA ARG A 177 11.50 -20.73 -27.23
C ARG A 177 12.19 -19.48 -26.65
N LEU A 178 12.13 -19.33 -25.33
CA LEU A 178 12.75 -18.23 -24.58
C LEU A 178 14.27 -18.40 -24.41
N VAL A 179 14.79 -19.59 -24.73
CA VAL A 179 16.22 -19.92 -24.72
C VAL A 179 16.64 -20.41 -26.10
N THR A 180 17.85 -20.03 -26.53
CA THR A 180 18.37 -20.35 -27.87
C THR A 180 18.99 -21.74 -27.96
N ASN A 181 19.50 -22.25 -26.83
CA ASN A 181 20.15 -23.55 -26.72
C ASN A 181 19.36 -24.38 -25.70
N ASP A 182 19.01 -25.62 -26.04
CA ASP A 182 18.42 -26.57 -25.10
C ASP A 182 19.48 -27.59 -24.66
N ASP A 183 20.40 -27.14 -23.82
CA ASP A 183 21.44 -27.95 -23.20
C ASP A 183 21.28 -28.03 -21.68
N ASP A 184 21.95 -29.01 -21.05
CA ASP A 184 21.92 -29.20 -19.60
C ASP A 184 22.40 -27.95 -18.84
N SER A 185 23.33 -27.18 -19.42
CA SER A 185 23.82 -25.91 -18.87
C SER A 185 22.70 -24.87 -18.75
N THR A 186 21.86 -24.76 -19.77
CA THR A 186 20.71 -23.83 -19.77
C THR A 186 19.63 -24.28 -18.78
N SER A 187 19.36 -25.58 -18.67
CA SER A 187 18.43 -26.09 -17.65
C SER A 187 18.95 -25.84 -16.23
N ASP A 188 20.22 -26.13 -15.95
CA ASP A 188 20.83 -25.92 -14.63
C ASP A 188 20.86 -24.42 -14.25
N PHE A 189 21.08 -23.53 -15.23
CA PHE A 189 20.94 -22.08 -15.06
C PHE A 189 19.51 -21.65 -14.71
N LEU A 190 18.48 -22.18 -15.40
CA LEU A 190 17.07 -21.87 -15.09
C LEU A 190 16.65 -22.48 -13.73
N GLN A 191 17.13 -23.66 -13.36
CA GLN A 191 16.95 -24.25 -12.03
C GLN A 191 17.56 -23.36 -10.95
N ARG A 192 18.75 -22.81 -11.20
CA ARG A 192 19.43 -21.86 -10.30
C ARG A 192 18.68 -20.56 -10.14
N LEU A 193 18.14 -19.99 -11.24
CA LEU A 193 17.21 -18.86 -11.19
C LEU A 193 15.99 -19.14 -10.29
N CYS A 194 15.37 -20.31 -10.44
CA CYS A 194 14.26 -20.72 -9.57
C CYS A 194 14.71 -20.86 -8.10
N GLY A 195 15.94 -21.34 -7.86
CA GLY A 195 16.51 -21.47 -6.52
C GLY A 195 16.72 -20.13 -5.82
N ILE A 196 17.28 -19.15 -6.53
CA ILE A 196 17.42 -17.78 -6.04
C ILE A 196 16.04 -17.23 -5.65
N LEU A 197 15.01 -17.44 -6.49
CA LEU A 197 13.66 -16.97 -6.21
C LEU A 197 13.00 -17.68 -5.02
N ASP A 198 13.13 -19.00 -4.90
CA ASP A 198 12.55 -19.76 -3.79
C ASP A 198 13.20 -19.41 -2.43
N VAL A 199 14.52 -19.17 -2.42
CA VAL A 199 15.28 -18.88 -1.19
C VAL A 199 15.23 -17.40 -0.77
N ASN A 200 15.26 -16.44 -1.71
CA ASN A 200 15.53 -15.03 -1.39
C ASN A 200 14.34 -14.07 -1.59
N THR A 201 13.17 -14.54 -2.06
CA THR A 201 12.00 -13.66 -2.23
C THR A 201 11.19 -13.49 -0.95
N PHE A 202 10.52 -12.33 -0.88
CA PHE A 202 9.53 -11.99 0.14
C PHE A 202 8.12 -12.08 -0.44
N GLU A 203 7.17 -12.52 0.37
CA GLU A 203 5.75 -12.55 0.02
C GLU A 203 5.16 -11.13 0.03
N LEU A 204 4.46 -10.77 -1.04
CA LEU A 204 3.91 -9.45 -1.29
C LEU A 204 2.41 -9.53 -1.63
N ARG A 205 1.66 -8.47 -1.33
CA ARG A 205 0.23 -8.37 -1.65
C ARG A 205 0.01 -7.69 -3.01
N SER A 206 -0.97 -8.17 -3.79
CA SER A 206 -1.40 -7.49 -5.02
C SER A 206 -2.03 -6.12 -4.70
N PRO A 207 -1.59 -5.00 -5.32
CA PRO A 207 -2.07 -3.66 -4.98
C PRO A 207 -3.58 -3.46 -5.22
N GLY A 208 -4.34 -3.30 -4.13
CA GLY A 208 -5.80 -3.18 -4.16
C GLY A 208 -6.55 -4.49 -4.46
N GLY A 209 -5.90 -5.64 -4.33
CA GLY A 209 -6.55 -6.96 -4.37
C GLY A 209 -7.26 -7.30 -3.06
N LEU A 210 -8.23 -8.23 -3.13
CA LEU A 210 -8.75 -8.94 -1.96
C LEU A 210 -7.77 -10.05 -1.55
N ASP A 211 -7.85 -10.49 -0.29
CA ASP A 211 -6.97 -11.53 0.26
C ASP A 211 -7.01 -12.82 -0.57
N GLY A 212 -5.84 -13.39 -0.89
CA GLY A 212 -5.72 -14.72 -1.52
C GLY A 212 -4.62 -14.84 -2.59
N PHE A 213 -4.29 -13.77 -3.31
CA PHE A 213 -3.26 -13.79 -4.35
C PHE A 213 -1.95 -13.16 -3.88
N PHE A 214 -0.91 -13.99 -3.76
CA PHE A 214 0.41 -13.58 -3.29
C PHE A 214 1.40 -13.40 -4.44
N LEU A 215 2.00 -12.21 -4.47
CA LEU A 215 3.15 -11.88 -5.29
C LEU A 215 4.44 -12.27 -4.55
N ARG A 216 5.55 -12.37 -5.28
CA ARG A 216 6.90 -12.50 -4.73
C ARG A 216 7.76 -11.35 -5.23
N GLY A 217 8.50 -10.72 -4.32
CA GLY A 217 9.49 -9.68 -4.64
C GLY A 217 10.90 -10.12 -4.27
N LEU A 218 11.86 -9.86 -5.17
CA LEU A 218 13.28 -10.06 -4.92
C LEU A 218 13.96 -8.74 -4.54
N TYR A 219 14.81 -8.77 -3.52
CA TYR A 219 15.52 -7.60 -2.97
C TYR A 219 16.97 -8.00 -2.64
N SER A 220 17.94 -7.09 -2.86
CA SER A 220 19.38 -7.37 -2.69
C SER A 220 19.89 -7.25 -1.27
N GLU A 221 19.46 -6.23 -0.52
CA GLU A 221 19.93 -5.96 0.82
C GLU A 221 19.03 -6.66 1.86
N ALA A 222 17.72 -6.69 1.63
CA ALA A 222 16.77 -7.36 2.51
C ALA A 222 16.93 -8.90 2.57
N SER A 223 17.37 -9.55 1.49
CA SER A 223 17.61 -11.01 1.47
C SER A 223 18.78 -11.45 2.37
N LEU A 224 19.60 -10.51 2.85
CA LEU A 224 20.72 -10.75 3.77
C LEU A 224 20.29 -10.68 5.26
N ILE A 225 19.03 -10.40 5.57
CA ILE A 225 18.54 -10.37 6.96
C ILE A 225 18.43 -11.81 7.48
N ALA A 226 19.15 -12.16 8.56
CA ALA A 226 19.17 -13.52 9.08
C ALA A 226 17.84 -13.94 9.73
N HIS A 227 17.62 -15.25 9.87
CA HIS A 227 16.44 -15.77 10.56
C HIS A 227 16.60 -15.90 12.08
N ASP A 228 15.59 -15.44 12.83
CA ASP A 228 15.24 -15.98 14.15
C ASP A 228 13.71 -16.01 14.30
N CYS A 229 13.16 -17.01 15.01
CA CYS A 229 11.72 -17.10 15.28
C CYS A 229 11.22 -16.00 16.23
N ARG A 230 12.12 -15.37 16.99
CA ARG A 230 11.87 -14.24 17.89
C ARG A 230 12.63 -13.01 17.38
N SER A 231 12.17 -12.49 16.25
CA SER A 231 12.84 -11.42 15.51
C SER A 231 12.91 -10.08 16.25
N ASN A 232 13.95 -9.30 15.94
CA ASN A 232 14.14 -7.92 16.41
C ASN A 232 13.77 -6.86 15.35
N THR A 233 13.17 -7.26 14.24
CA THR A 233 12.70 -6.37 13.16
C THR A 233 11.23 -6.54 12.82
N HIS A 234 10.69 -5.55 12.11
CA HIS A 234 9.36 -5.52 11.54
C HIS A 234 9.44 -5.03 10.08
N ILE A 235 8.77 -5.73 9.16
CA ILE A 235 8.79 -5.47 7.71
C ILE A 235 7.45 -4.93 7.25
N THR A 236 7.50 -3.86 6.46
CA THR A 236 6.35 -3.33 5.71
C THR A 236 6.70 -3.12 4.25
N VAL A 237 5.73 -3.26 3.35
CA VAL A 237 5.90 -3.03 1.92
C VAL A 237 4.73 -2.20 1.39
N ASP A 238 5.03 -1.17 0.58
CA ASP A 238 4.01 -0.27 -0.01
C ASP A 238 3.39 -0.81 -1.31
N ASP A 239 2.37 -0.12 -1.84
CA ASP A 239 1.69 -0.48 -3.11
C ASP A 239 2.59 -0.37 -4.36
N ASN A 240 3.79 0.22 -4.24
CA ASN A 240 4.83 0.25 -5.28
C ASN A 240 5.94 -0.79 -4.99
N PHE A 241 5.70 -1.67 -4.04
CA PHE A 241 6.61 -2.72 -3.55
C PHE A 241 7.92 -2.22 -2.93
N HIS A 242 7.99 -0.97 -2.44
CA HIS A 242 9.12 -0.50 -1.65
C HIS A 242 9.15 -1.19 -0.29
N PHE A 243 10.23 -1.90 -0.04
CA PHE A 243 10.49 -2.59 1.22
C PHE A 243 11.02 -1.60 2.26
N THR A 244 10.47 -1.65 3.47
CA THR A 244 11.00 -0.91 4.64
C THR A 244 11.16 -1.86 5.83
N LEU A 245 12.37 -1.86 6.40
CA LEU A 245 12.71 -2.58 7.62
C LEU A 245 12.78 -1.62 8.80
N TYR A 246 12.02 -1.90 9.84
CA TYR A 246 12.08 -1.20 11.12
C TYR A 246 12.69 -2.10 12.19
N ALA A 247 13.39 -1.51 13.15
CA ALA A 247 13.73 -2.19 14.41
C ALA A 247 12.44 -2.38 15.22
N SER A 248 12.04 -3.62 15.55
CA SER A 248 10.85 -3.86 16.37
C SER A 248 11.11 -3.63 17.86
N MET A 249 12.37 -3.75 18.28
CA MET A 249 12.86 -3.52 19.64
C MET A 249 14.22 -2.80 19.56
N PRO A 250 14.79 -2.29 20.66
CA PRO A 250 16.13 -1.73 20.63
C PRO A 250 17.17 -2.79 20.20
N ILE A 251 18.04 -2.42 19.27
CA ILE A 251 19.14 -3.26 18.74
C ILE A 251 20.45 -2.51 19.02
N LYS A 252 21.46 -3.15 19.61
CA LYS A 252 22.75 -2.49 19.88
C LYS A 252 23.65 -2.55 18.64
N GLU A 253 24.67 -1.68 18.59
CA GLU A 253 25.70 -1.79 17.57
C GLU A 253 26.36 -3.17 17.60
N ASN A 254 26.52 -3.76 16.40
CA ASN A 254 27.04 -5.10 16.14
C ASN A 254 26.14 -6.27 16.57
N ASP A 255 24.95 -6.03 17.14
CA ASP A 255 23.92 -7.07 17.27
C ASP A 255 23.43 -7.50 15.87
N VAL A 256 23.06 -8.77 15.74
CA VAL A 256 22.52 -9.34 14.49
C VAL A 256 21.10 -8.84 14.23
N ILE A 257 20.82 -8.52 12.97
CA ILE A 257 19.49 -8.10 12.52
C ILE A 257 18.73 -9.35 12.05
N TYR A 258 17.64 -9.67 12.77
CA TYR A 258 16.87 -10.89 12.59
C TYR A 258 15.43 -10.62 12.13
N PHE A 259 14.95 -11.44 11.21
CA PHE A 259 13.55 -11.49 10.74
C PHE A 259 12.97 -12.91 10.87
N ASN A 260 11.67 -13.00 11.19
CA ASN A 260 10.98 -14.29 11.24
C ASN A 260 10.51 -14.68 9.83
N TYR A 261 11.14 -15.70 9.25
CA TYR A 261 10.78 -16.21 7.92
C TYR A 261 9.52 -17.08 7.94
N THR A 262 9.03 -17.48 9.13
CA THR A 262 7.85 -18.32 9.31
C THR A 262 6.71 -17.50 9.94
N SER A 263 5.53 -18.10 10.10
CA SER A 263 4.54 -17.54 11.03
C SER A 263 5.00 -17.70 12.48
N SER A 264 4.84 -16.64 13.28
CA SER A 264 5.19 -16.59 14.70
C SER A 264 4.28 -17.45 15.61
N LEU A 265 3.13 -17.89 15.10
CA LEU A 265 2.16 -18.68 15.87
C LEU A 265 2.22 -20.20 15.57
N LEU A 266 3.15 -20.65 14.72
CA LEU A 266 3.38 -22.08 14.44
C LEU A 266 4.20 -22.74 15.56
N GLY A 267 3.99 -24.04 15.77
CA GLY A 267 4.81 -24.86 16.66
C GLY A 267 6.23 -25.10 16.16
N THR A 268 7.14 -25.51 17.05
CA THR A 268 8.58 -25.65 16.74
C THR A 268 8.87 -26.61 15.59
N ALA A 269 8.15 -27.73 15.50
CA ALA A 269 8.34 -28.69 14.41
C ALA A 269 7.92 -28.06 13.06
N GLU A 270 6.76 -27.41 13.04
CA GLU A 270 6.18 -26.77 11.85
C GLU A 270 7.04 -25.60 11.35
N ARG A 271 7.60 -24.77 12.26
CA ARG A 271 8.56 -23.72 11.90
C ARG A 271 9.83 -24.30 11.28
N ARG A 272 10.39 -25.36 11.89
CA ARG A 272 11.63 -25.99 11.40
C ARG A 272 11.46 -26.76 10.09
N GLU A 273 10.33 -27.42 9.91
CA GLU A 273 9.95 -28.10 8.67
C GLU A 273 9.87 -27.10 7.50
N HIS A 274 9.16 -25.97 7.70
CA HIS A 274 9.09 -24.89 6.72
C HIS A 274 10.46 -24.33 6.33
N LEU A 275 11.35 -24.12 7.31
CA LEU A 275 12.71 -23.62 7.06
C LEU A 275 13.61 -24.65 6.36
N ARG A 276 13.46 -25.94 6.71
CA ARG A 276 14.19 -27.04 6.05
C ARG A 276 13.79 -27.17 4.59
N GLU A 277 12.49 -27.13 4.28
CA GLU A 277 11.98 -27.34 2.92
C GLU A 277 12.12 -26.08 2.04
N GLY A 278 11.82 -24.90 2.59
CA GLY A 278 11.86 -23.64 1.83
C GLY A 278 13.22 -22.95 1.81
N LYS A 279 14.03 -23.10 2.87
CA LYS A 279 15.28 -22.34 3.10
C LYS A 279 16.50 -23.23 3.41
N TYR A 280 16.34 -24.55 3.40
CA TYR A 280 17.43 -25.55 3.48
C TYR A 280 18.30 -25.46 4.74
N PHE A 281 17.80 -24.93 5.86
CA PHE A 281 18.51 -24.92 7.15
C PHE A 281 17.61 -25.28 8.34
N GLU A 282 18.24 -25.60 9.46
CA GLU A 282 17.55 -25.98 10.71
C GLU A 282 17.70 -24.87 11.77
N CYS A 283 16.59 -24.43 12.35
CA CYS A 283 16.58 -23.30 13.30
C CYS A 283 16.83 -23.75 14.75
N GLU A 284 17.81 -23.12 15.40
CA GLU A 284 18.27 -23.43 16.77
C GLU A 284 18.13 -22.22 17.72
N CYS A 285 17.21 -21.30 17.40
CA CYS A 285 16.94 -20.12 18.20
C CYS A 285 16.48 -20.47 19.63
N SER A 286 16.40 -19.44 20.51
CA SER A 286 15.98 -19.64 21.91
C SER A 286 14.58 -20.23 22.06
N VAL A 287 13.68 -20.02 21.08
CA VAL A 287 12.34 -20.61 21.08
C VAL A 287 12.39 -22.08 20.65
N CYS A 288 13.08 -22.38 19.54
CA CYS A 288 13.17 -23.73 18.98
C CYS A 288 13.95 -24.73 19.84
N LYS A 289 14.85 -24.26 20.72
CA LYS A 289 15.62 -25.14 21.62
C LYS A 289 14.93 -25.49 22.94
N ASP A 290 13.88 -24.74 23.31
CA ASP A 290 13.15 -24.93 24.57
C ASP A 290 11.95 -25.88 24.37
N PRO A 291 11.86 -27.00 25.12
CA PRO A 291 10.70 -27.89 25.14
C PRO A 291 9.32 -27.24 25.31
N TYR A 292 9.27 -26.04 25.90
CA TYR A 292 8.04 -25.28 26.16
C TYR A 292 8.02 -23.90 25.49
N GLU A 293 8.96 -23.64 24.57
CA GLU A 293 8.98 -22.46 23.68
C GLU A 293 8.89 -21.13 24.46
N LEU A 294 9.76 -20.96 25.46
CA LEU A 294 9.81 -19.82 26.39
C LEU A 294 8.50 -19.60 27.17
N GLY A 295 7.77 -20.69 27.45
CA GLY A 295 6.48 -20.68 28.14
C GLY A 295 5.28 -20.34 27.25
N SER A 296 5.48 -20.16 25.93
CA SER A 296 4.37 -19.96 24.99
C SER A 296 3.52 -21.22 24.79
N HIS A 297 4.13 -22.41 24.93
CA HIS A 297 3.48 -23.72 24.84
C HIS A 297 2.77 -24.00 23.48
N LEU A 298 3.27 -23.45 22.37
CA LEU A 298 2.68 -23.60 21.03
C LEU A 298 2.59 -25.08 20.57
N SER A 299 3.56 -25.92 20.91
CA SER A 299 3.58 -27.37 20.60
C SER A 299 3.16 -28.27 21.78
N SER A 300 2.69 -27.72 22.90
CA SER A 300 2.42 -28.52 24.12
C SER A 300 1.05 -29.22 24.14
N ILE A 301 1.04 -30.51 24.50
CA ILE A 301 -0.17 -31.33 24.66
C ILE A 301 -0.46 -31.58 26.14
N ARG A 302 -1.73 -31.60 26.55
CA ARG A 302 -2.12 -31.89 27.94
C ARG A 302 -1.87 -33.37 28.25
N CYS A 303 -1.20 -33.65 29.37
CA CYS A 303 -0.78 -35.01 29.71
C CYS A 303 -1.98 -35.94 29.98
N PRO A 304 -2.20 -37.01 29.19
CA PRO A 304 -3.35 -37.89 29.37
C PRO A 304 -3.28 -38.72 30.66
N ARG A 305 -2.09 -38.89 31.28
CA ARG A 305 -1.94 -39.63 32.54
C ARG A 305 -2.41 -38.82 33.75
N CYS A 306 -1.92 -37.59 33.93
CA CYS A 306 -2.21 -36.80 35.13
C CYS A 306 -3.25 -35.69 34.92
N LYS A 307 -3.59 -35.33 33.67
CA LYS A 307 -4.50 -34.24 33.29
C LYS A 307 -4.16 -32.84 33.86
N GLN A 308 -3.06 -32.69 34.58
CA GLN A 308 -2.61 -31.45 35.22
C GLN A 308 -1.36 -30.83 34.57
N GLY A 309 -0.52 -31.65 33.94
CA GLY A 309 0.75 -31.23 33.33
C GLY A 309 0.70 -31.21 31.81
N TYR A 310 1.73 -30.65 31.21
CA TYR A 310 1.92 -30.52 29.77
C TYR A 310 3.13 -31.31 29.27
N VAL A 311 2.96 -31.92 28.10
CA VAL A 311 3.91 -32.78 27.44
C VAL A 311 4.64 -31.97 26.37
N GLY A 312 5.95 -31.81 26.55
CA GLY A 312 6.87 -31.17 25.59
C GLY A 312 7.91 -32.17 25.07
N ALA A 313 8.59 -31.83 23.98
CA ALA A 313 9.63 -32.70 23.42
C ALA A 313 10.92 -32.63 24.25
N GLN A 314 11.55 -33.77 24.58
CA GLN A 314 12.79 -33.77 25.35
C GLN A 314 14.00 -33.24 24.54
N ASN A 315 13.98 -33.43 23.22
CA ASN A 315 14.93 -32.82 22.29
C ASN A 315 14.15 -32.17 21.14
N PRO A 316 13.74 -30.89 21.27
CA PRO A 316 13.01 -30.15 20.23
C PRO A 316 13.79 -29.97 18.92
N LEU A 317 15.14 -29.97 18.99
CA LEU A 317 16.01 -29.73 17.85
C LEU A 317 16.20 -30.95 16.94
N LYS A 318 15.54 -32.07 17.24
CA LYS A 318 15.63 -33.30 16.44
C LYS A 318 14.80 -33.19 15.16
N GLU A 319 15.47 -33.33 14.02
CA GLU A 319 14.89 -33.23 12.66
C GLU A 319 13.52 -33.92 12.52
N LYS A 320 13.43 -35.18 12.94
CA LYS A 320 12.21 -36.01 12.89
C LYS A 320 11.55 -36.13 14.26
N LEU A 321 11.08 -35.00 14.79
CA LEU A 321 10.53 -34.86 16.15
C LEU A 321 9.35 -35.81 16.47
N TYR A 322 8.64 -36.25 15.44
CA TYR A 322 7.42 -37.02 15.51
C TYR A 322 7.60 -38.54 15.28
N GLU A 323 8.83 -39.05 15.24
CA GLU A 323 9.12 -40.48 15.04
C GLU A 323 9.11 -41.34 16.32
N ARG A 324 9.19 -42.66 16.15
CA ARG A 324 9.08 -43.67 17.24
C ARG A 324 10.16 -43.56 18.31
N ASP A 325 11.35 -43.12 17.94
CA ASP A 325 12.52 -42.96 18.80
C ASP A 325 12.55 -41.59 19.49
N SER A 326 11.77 -40.61 19.01
CA SER A 326 11.58 -39.31 19.66
C SER A 326 10.78 -39.44 20.96
N ARG A 327 11.18 -38.70 22.00
CA ARG A 327 10.64 -38.78 23.35
C ARG A 327 10.05 -37.45 23.79
N TRP A 328 8.83 -37.51 24.27
CA TRP A 328 8.04 -36.39 24.76
C TRP A 328 7.70 -36.63 26.23
N GLN A 329 7.88 -35.64 27.11
CA GLN A 329 7.77 -35.82 28.56
C GLN A 329 6.84 -34.79 29.21
N CYS A 330 6.02 -35.26 30.14
CA CYS A 330 5.21 -34.42 31.02
C CYS A 330 6.07 -33.69 32.05
N ASP A 331 5.90 -32.37 32.17
CA ASP A 331 6.49 -31.49 33.19
C ASP A 331 6.26 -32.03 34.62
N LYS A 332 5.02 -32.36 34.99
CA LYS A 332 4.59 -32.70 36.36
C LYS A 332 4.79 -34.16 36.71
N CYS A 333 4.16 -35.08 35.97
CA CYS A 333 4.20 -36.52 36.31
C CYS A 333 5.35 -37.29 35.67
N ARG A 334 6.25 -36.60 34.94
CA ARG A 334 7.46 -37.14 34.28
C ARG A 334 7.23 -38.31 33.31
N LYS A 335 5.98 -38.71 33.06
CA LYS A 335 5.62 -39.77 32.11
C LYS A 335 6.06 -39.38 30.69
N THR A 336 6.68 -40.33 30.01
CA THR A 336 7.12 -40.21 28.62
C THR A 336 6.13 -40.82 27.64
N TYR A 337 6.13 -40.28 26.43
CA TYR A 337 5.32 -40.63 25.27
C TYR A 337 6.23 -40.67 24.03
N GLY A 338 5.90 -41.52 23.04
CA GLY A 338 6.61 -41.55 21.75
C GLY A 338 6.07 -40.49 20.79
N GLY A 339 6.95 -39.89 19.97
CA GLY A 339 6.57 -38.84 19.02
C GLY A 339 5.45 -39.23 18.06
N TYR A 340 5.37 -40.51 17.69
CA TYR A 340 4.32 -41.03 16.80
C TYR A 340 2.89 -40.88 17.36
N LEU A 341 2.70 -40.91 18.68
CA LEU A 341 1.40 -40.67 19.32
C LEU A 341 0.99 -39.19 19.23
N ILE A 342 1.98 -38.30 19.36
CA ILE A 342 1.81 -36.86 19.18
C ILE A 342 1.41 -36.58 17.72
N ARG A 343 2.10 -37.19 16.74
CA ARG A 343 1.76 -37.11 15.31
C ARG A 343 0.33 -37.55 15.01
N ALA A 344 -0.07 -38.72 15.52
CA ALA A 344 -1.43 -39.22 15.32
C ALA A 344 -2.48 -38.24 15.89
N THR A 345 -2.22 -37.69 17.08
CA THR A 345 -3.10 -36.70 17.72
C THR A 345 -3.20 -35.41 16.89
N LEU A 346 -2.08 -34.90 16.38
CA LEU A 346 -2.04 -33.71 15.51
C LEU A 346 -2.76 -33.94 14.18
N ASN A 347 -2.55 -35.09 13.52
CA ASN A 347 -3.19 -35.41 12.25
C ASN A 347 -4.72 -35.52 12.40
N ILE A 348 -5.21 -36.26 13.41
CA ILE A 348 -6.65 -36.33 13.73
C ILE A 348 -7.20 -34.92 14.00
N THR A 349 -6.45 -34.07 14.70
CA THR A 349 -6.87 -32.70 15.01
C THR A 349 -6.92 -31.81 13.76
N ARG A 350 -5.98 -31.95 12.82
CA ARG A 350 -6.01 -31.25 11.53
C ARG A 350 -7.27 -31.63 10.74
N THR A 351 -7.54 -32.93 10.56
CA THR A 351 -8.77 -33.41 9.91
C THR A 351 -10.04 -32.84 10.56
N LEU A 352 -10.13 -32.83 11.90
CA LEU A 352 -11.27 -32.24 12.61
C LEU A 352 -11.41 -30.71 12.45
N ILE A 353 -10.32 -30.00 12.14
CA ILE A 353 -10.33 -28.56 11.85
C ILE A 353 -10.72 -28.29 10.40
N ASP A 354 -10.29 -29.15 9.48
CA ASP A 354 -10.56 -29.04 8.04
C ASP A 354 -12.01 -29.45 7.70
N GLU A 355 -12.59 -30.39 8.46
CA GLU A 355 -14.01 -30.79 8.38
C GLU A 355 -14.98 -29.79 9.06
N CYS A 356 -14.47 -28.78 9.77
CA CYS A 356 -15.30 -27.84 10.54
C CYS A 356 -15.80 -26.68 9.67
N ASP A 357 -17.11 -26.42 9.68
CA ASP A 357 -17.72 -25.25 9.03
C ASP A 357 -17.24 -23.94 9.71
N GLU A 358 -16.44 -23.16 8.98
CA GLU A 358 -15.93 -21.87 9.44
C GLU A 358 -17.01 -20.79 9.63
N SER A 359 -18.18 -20.97 9.02
CA SER A 359 -19.31 -20.06 9.15
C SER A 359 -20.12 -20.31 10.43
N ASN A 360 -20.10 -21.53 10.97
CA ASN A 360 -20.85 -21.90 12.16
C ASN A 360 -20.05 -21.71 13.45
N VAL A 361 -20.31 -20.57 14.12
CA VAL A 361 -19.73 -20.22 15.42
C VAL A 361 -19.95 -21.29 16.50
N LYS A 362 -21.07 -22.02 16.50
CA LYS A 362 -21.32 -23.05 17.52
C LYS A 362 -20.40 -24.25 17.38
N ASP A 363 -20.08 -24.62 16.14
CA ASP A 363 -19.25 -25.79 15.84
C ASP A 363 -17.79 -25.47 16.16
N LEU A 364 -17.31 -24.27 15.80
CA LEU A 364 -16.03 -23.73 16.22
C LEU A 364 -15.89 -23.67 17.75
N GLU A 365 -16.90 -23.17 18.48
CA GLU A 365 -16.90 -23.15 19.95
C GLU A 365 -16.84 -24.55 20.57
N SER A 366 -17.62 -25.50 20.00
CA SER A 366 -17.65 -26.90 20.43
C SER A 366 -16.29 -27.58 20.21
N LEU A 367 -15.69 -27.39 19.04
CA LEU A 367 -14.39 -27.94 18.68
C LEU A 367 -13.27 -27.37 19.55
N VAL A 368 -13.22 -26.05 19.76
CA VAL A 368 -12.25 -25.41 20.68
C VAL A 368 -12.39 -25.97 22.10
N THR A 369 -13.62 -26.15 22.58
CA THR A 369 -13.88 -26.73 23.91
C THR A 369 -13.38 -28.18 24.01
N LYS A 370 -13.69 -29.01 23.01
CA LYS A 370 -13.26 -30.42 22.93
C LYS A 370 -11.74 -30.53 22.87
N LEU A 371 -11.06 -29.74 22.05
CA LEU A 371 -9.61 -29.77 21.88
C LEU A 371 -8.85 -29.19 23.08
N SER A 372 -9.44 -28.25 23.83
CA SER A 372 -8.87 -27.73 25.09
C SER A 372 -8.77 -28.78 26.22
N LEU A 373 -9.42 -29.94 26.07
CA LEU A 373 -9.23 -31.09 26.96
C LEU A 373 -7.95 -31.88 26.64
N SER A 374 -7.45 -31.79 25.40
CA SER A 374 -6.30 -32.53 24.90
C SER A 374 -5.04 -31.68 24.75
N PHE A 375 -5.17 -30.39 24.45
CA PHE A 375 -4.05 -29.50 24.14
C PHE A 375 -3.82 -28.42 25.22
N HIS A 376 -2.65 -27.77 25.20
CA HIS A 376 -2.47 -26.50 25.91
C HIS A 376 -3.34 -25.41 25.26
N PRO A 377 -3.97 -24.46 26.00
CA PRO A 377 -4.82 -23.40 25.41
C PRO A 377 -4.14 -22.56 24.32
N ASN A 378 -2.81 -22.43 24.38
CA ASN A 378 -1.98 -21.70 23.43
C ASN A 378 -1.43 -22.59 22.29
N HIS A 379 -1.83 -23.86 22.18
CA HIS A 379 -1.32 -24.74 21.13
C HIS A 379 -1.65 -24.18 19.74
N PHE A 380 -0.74 -24.27 18.77
CA PHE A 380 -0.87 -23.56 17.48
C PHE A 380 -2.19 -23.89 16.74
N LEU A 381 -2.62 -25.15 16.75
CA LEU A 381 -3.92 -25.57 16.18
C LEU A 381 -5.14 -24.93 16.89
N LEU A 382 -5.05 -24.74 18.21
CA LEU A 382 -6.09 -24.02 18.97
C LEU A 382 -6.05 -22.53 18.70
N LEU A 383 -4.86 -21.92 18.55
CA LEU A 383 -4.74 -20.52 18.17
C LEU A 383 -5.31 -20.25 16.77
N ALA A 384 -5.06 -21.14 15.80
CA ALA A 384 -5.65 -21.05 14.47
C ALA A 384 -7.20 -21.10 14.52
N LEU A 385 -7.78 -22.04 15.29
CA LEU A 385 -9.23 -22.07 15.52
C LEU A 385 -9.76 -20.81 16.22
N LYS A 386 -9.03 -20.27 17.21
CA LYS A 386 -9.39 -19.04 17.90
C LYS A 386 -9.36 -17.83 16.96
N GLN A 387 -8.44 -17.78 16.00
CA GLN A 387 -8.41 -16.75 14.96
C GLN A 387 -9.62 -16.86 14.01
N LYS A 388 -9.99 -18.06 13.56
CA LYS A 388 -11.24 -18.29 12.80
C LYS A 388 -12.47 -17.84 13.60
N LEU A 389 -12.54 -18.22 14.87
CA LEU A 389 -13.63 -17.86 15.79
C LEU A 389 -13.70 -16.35 16.06
N LEU A 390 -12.57 -15.65 16.21
CA LEU A 390 -12.51 -14.18 16.29
C LEU A 390 -13.06 -13.53 15.02
N ALA A 391 -12.69 -14.02 13.82
CA ALA A 391 -13.24 -13.52 12.57
C ALA A 391 -14.76 -13.71 12.47
N ALA A 392 -15.29 -14.82 12.98
CA ALA A 392 -16.73 -15.06 13.04
C ALA A 392 -17.43 -14.19 14.10
N TYR A 393 -16.82 -13.95 15.27
CA TYR A 393 -17.35 -13.02 16.28
C TYR A 393 -17.39 -11.57 15.78
N ARG A 394 -16.41 -11.09 15.00
CA ARG A 394 -16.46 -9.75 14.37
C ARG A 394 -17.74 -9.58 13.53
N LYS A 395 -18.08 -10.58 12.71
CA LYS A 395 -19.32 -10.61 11.92
C LYS A 395 -20.56 -10.59 12.82
N GLN A 396 -20.53 -11.27 13.98
CA GLN A 396 -21.64 -11.26 14.92
C GLN A 396 -21.79 -9.94 15.71
N VAL A 397 -20.69 -9.31 16.10
CA VAL A 397 -20.67 -8.03 16.83
C VAL A 397 -21.20 -6.88 15.95
N ALA A 398 -21.05 -6.98 14.63
CA ALA A 398 -21.62 -6.05 13.66
C ALA A 398 -23.17 -6.02 13.63
N PHE A 399 -23.86 -7.11 14.00
CA PHE A 399 -25.33 -7.11 14.01
C PHE A 399 -25.91 -6.23 15.10
N LEU A 400 -27.07 -5.61 14.84
CA LEU A 400 -27.79 -4.78 15.82
C LEU A 400 -27.98 -5.50 17.16
N ASN A 401 -27.36 -4.94 18.21
CA ASN A 401 -27.41 -5.41 19.60
C ASN A 401 -26.84 -6.83 19.85
N PRO A 402 -25.53 -7.06 19.67
CA PRO A 402 -24.92 -8.40 19.80
C PRO A 402 -24.92 -8.90 21.25
N PRO A 403 -25.11 -10.21 21.55
CA PRO A 403 -25.20 -10.70 22.94
C PRO A 403 -23.98 -10.38 23.83
N LYS A 404 -24.18 -9.93 25.08
CA LYS A 404 -23.09 -9.60 26.07
C LYS A 404 -22.04 -10.73 26.17
N LYS A 405 -22.49 -11.99 26.11
CA LYS A 405 -21.65 -13.19 26.14
C LYS A 405 -20.67 -13.28 24.95
N ILE A 406 -21.08 -12.90 23.74
CA ILE A 406 -20.22 -12.94 22.54
C ILE A 406 -19.16 -11.84 22.61
N ILE A 407 -19.54 -10.64 23.05
CA ILE A 407 -18.60 -9.52 23.24
C ILE A 407 -17.51 -9.89 24.27
N GLN A 408 -17.90 -10.50 25.40
CA GLN A 408 -16.95 -10.95 26.40
C GLN A 408 -16.00 -12.02 25.86
N LYS A 409 -16.52 -13.05 25.16
CA LYS A 409 -15.68 -14.08 24.54
C LYS A 409 -14.70 -13.52 23.51
N MET A 410 -15.10 -12.54 22.70
CA MET A 410 -14.19 -11.86 21.76
C MET A 410 -13.05 -11.16 22.51
N LEU A 411 -13.35 -10.42 23.58
CA LEU A 411 -12.35 -9.77 24.42
C LEU A 411 -11.37 -10.77 25.05
N ASP A 412 -11.88 -11.89 25.57
CA ASP A 412 -11.09 -12.92 26.23
C ASP A 412 -10.17 -13.63 25.23
N LEU A 413 -10.66 -13.98 24.04
CA LEU A 413 -9.86 -14.57 22.96
C LEU A 413 -8.74 -13.62 22.47
N CYS A 414 -9.03 -12.33 22.30
CA CYS A 414 -7.99 -11.36 21.93
C CYS A 414 -6.89 -11.27 23.01
N LYS A 415 -7.25 -11.31 24.30
CA LYS A 415 -6.28 -11.35 25.41
C LYS A 415 -5.42 -12.63 25.37
N GLU A 416 -6.02 -13.79 25.15
CA GLU A 416 -5.30 -15.06 25.04
C GLU A 416 -4.26 -15.03 23.90
N VAL A 417 -4.64 -14.57 22.71
CA VAL A 417 -3.73 -14.45 21.55
C VAL A 417 -2.64 -13.41 21.82
N LEU A 418 -3.00 -12.24 22.39
CA LEU A 418 -2.04 -11.20 22.73
C LEU A 418 -0.97 -11.69 23.72
N ASN A 419 -1.37 -12.45 24.75
CA ASN A 419 -0.44 -13.00 25.75
C ASN A 419 0.63 -13.92 25.12
N VAL A 420 0.27 -14.69 24.08
CA VAL A 420 1.23 -15.51 23.34
C VAL A 420 2.17 -14.64 22.50
N LEU A 421 1.63 -13.62 21.84
CA LEU A 421 2.41 -12.70 21.01
C LEU A 421 3.41 -11.87 21.83
N GLU A 422 3.09 -11.45 23.06
CA GLU A 422 4.04 -10.73 23.93
C GLU A 422 5.28 -11.58 24.31
N LEU A 423 5.19 -12.91 24.26
CA LEU A 423 6.33 -13.83 24.47
C LEU A 423 7.19 -14.00 23.21
N ILE A 424 6.55 -14.30 22.07
CA ILE A 424 7.22 -14.65 20.80
C ILE A 424 7.65 -13.42 20.00
N GLU A 425 6.84 -12.36 20.01
CA GLU A 425 7.09 -11.10 19.29
C GLU A 425 7.22 -9.97 20.33
N PRO A 426 8.34 -9.85 21.07
CA PRO A 426 8.44 -8.93 22.21
C PRO A 426 8.35 -7.45 21.82
N GLY A 427 8.79 -7.10 20.61
CA GLY A 427 8.82 -5.72 20.10
C GLY A 427 7.49 -5.24 19.51
N ILE A 428 7.59 -4.32 18.57
CA ILE A 428 6.51 -3.88 17.69
C ILE A 428 6.07 -5.05 16.80
N SER A 429 4.76 -5.28 16.71
CA SER A 429 4.18 -6.35 15.89
C SER A 429 2.85 -5.92 15.28
N ARG A 430 2.67 -6.29 14.00
CA ARG A 430 1.41 -6.17 13.27
C ARG A 430 0.27 -6.90 13.97
N LEU A 431 0.50 -8.15 14.38
CA LEU A 431 -0.51 -8.97 15.05
C LEU A 431 -0.86 -8.42 16.43
N LYS A 432 0.11 -7.92 17.20
CA LYS A 432 -0.18 -7.25 18.48
C LYS A 432 -0.97 -5.96 18.27
N GLY A 433 -0.61 -5.16 17.26
CA GLY A 433 -1.36 -3.96 16.86
C GLY A 433 -2.83 -4.28 16.54
N ILE A 434 -3.08 -5.34 15.75
CA ILE A 434 -4.43 -5.81 15.43
C ILE A 434 -5.16 -6.30 16.69
N MET A 435 -4.56 -7.15 17.53
CA MET A 435 -5.23 -7.64 18.76
C MET A 435 -5.59 -6.50 19.73
N LEU A 436 -4.69 -5.54 19.92
CA LEU A 436 -4.93 -4.35 20.75
C LEU A 436 -6.06 -3.48 20.19
N TYR A 437 -6.13 -3.32 18.86
CA TYR A 437 -7.24 -2.66 18.18
C TYR A 437 -8.57 -3.41 18.43
N GLU A 438 -8.60 -4.72 18.19
CA GLU A 438 -9.79 -5.55 18.33
C GLU A 438 -10.32 -5.61 19.77
N MET A 439 -9.47 -5.45 20.78
CA MET A 439 -9.87 -5.39 22.18
C MET A 439 -10.62 -4.11 22.58
N HIS A 440 -10.38 -2.98 21.89
CA HIS A 440 -10.94 -1.69 22.30
C HIS A 440 -12.47 -1.67 22.16
N LEU A 441 -13.01 -2.20 21.06
CA LEU A 441 -14.44 -2.16 20.75
C LEU A 441 -15.28 -2.98 21.76
N PRO A 442 -14.93 -4.25 22.07
CA PRO A 442 -15.59 -5.00 23.14
C PRO A 442 -15.61 -4.28 24.50
N LEU A 443 -14.50 -3.65 24.90
CA LEU A 443 -14.43 -2.91 26.17
C LEU A 443 -15.39 -1.72 26.20
N VAL A 444 -15.41 -0.91 25.12
CA VAL A 444 -16.36 0.21 24.99
C VAL A 444 -17.81 -0.29 25.02
N LEU A 445 -18.14 -1.34 24.27
CA LEU A 445 -19.50 -1.90 24.25
C LEU A 445 -19.94 -2.47 25.60
N LEU A 446 -19.03 -3.12 26.35
CA LEU A 446 -19.32 -3.65 27.68
C LEU A 446 -19.50 -2.54 28.71
N ALA A 447 -18.60 -1.55 28.75
CA ALA A 447 -18.68 -0.40 29.66
C ALA A 447 -20.00 0.37 29.48
N ASN A 448 -20.34 0.68 28.24
CA ASN A 448 -21.55 1.42 27.88
C ASN A 448 -22.84 0.67 28.29
N ARG A 449 -22.83 -0.67 28.19
CA ARG A 449 -23.95 -1.52 28.61
C ARG A 449 -24.06 -1.67 30.11
N ALA A 450 -22.93 -1.86 30.81
CA ALA A 450 -22.90 -1.92 32.26
C ALA A 450 -23.43 -0.61 32.86
N TYR A 451 -23.02 0.54 32.33
CA TYR A 451 -23.54 1.84 32.76
C TYR A 451 -25.03 2.01 32.45
N ALA A 452 -25.49 1.65 31.24
CA ALA A 452 -26.91 1.71 30.87
C ALA A 452 -27.80 0.80 31.74
N ALA A 453 -27.27 -0.36 32.17
CA ALA A 453 -27.91 -1.28 33.11
C ALA A 453 -27.78 -0.86 34.59
N ARG A 454 -27.06 0.24 34.88
CA ARG A 454 -26.70 0.72 36.23
C ARG A 454 -25.88 -0.30 37.06
N GLU A 455 -25.14 -1.19 36.38
CA GLU A 455 -24.17 -2.11 36.99
C GLU A 455 -22.91 -1.38 37.48
N ILE A 456 -22.56 -0.23 36.87
CA ILE A 456 -21.37 0.57 37.20
C ILE A 456 -21.70 2.08 37.23
N SER A 457 -20.90 2.85 37.96
CA SER A 457 -20.96 4.32 38.01
C SER A 457 -20.38 4.99 36.77
N ALA A 458 -20.70 6.29 36.57
CA ALA A 458 -20.10 7.10 35.51
C ALA A 458 -18.57 7.21 35.63
N LYS A 459 -18.03 7.17 36.86
CA LYS A 459 -16.59 7.19 37.14
C LYS A 459 -15.90 5.89 36.68
N GLU A 460 -16.51 4.74 36.95
CA GLU A 460 -16.00 3.43 36.51
C GLU A 460 -16.12 3.27 34.99
N MET A 461 -17.23 3.70 34.40
CA MET A 461 -17.41 3.76 32.94
C MET A 461 -16.31 4.61 32.28
N SER A 462 -16.09 5.83 32.76
CA SER A 462 -15.01 6.72 32.31
C SER A 462 -13.62 6.05 32.45
N SER A 463 -13.40 5.26 33.51
CA SER A 463 -12.17 4.48 33.68
C SER A 463 -12.00 3.37 32.63
N GLN A 464 -13.05 2.60 32.34
CA GLN A 464 -13.02 1.53 31.32
C GLN A 464 -12.86 2.11 29.90
N LEU A 465 -13.46 3.27 29.62
CA LEU A 465 -13.25 3.97 28.35
C LEU A 465 -11.81 4.49 28.21
N ARG A 466 -11.18 4.98 29.28
CA ARG A 466 -9.75 5.34 29.30
C ARG A 466 -8.85 4.12 29.06
N GLU A 467 -9.17 2.95 29.63
CA GLU A 467 -8.45 1.69 29.35
C GLU A 467 -8.52 1.33 27.85
N ALA A 468 -9.71 1.35 27.25
CA ALA A 468 -9.87 1.15 25.81
C ALA A 468 -9.08 2.18 24.98
N GLY A 469 -9.01 3.43 25.44
CA GLY A 469 -8.22 4.48 24.81
C GLY A 469 -6.70 4.25 24.89
N ILE A 470 -6.20 3.64 25.97
CA ILE A 470 -4.79 3.23 26.11
C ILE A 470 -4.48 2.09 25.14
N LEU A 471 -5.35 1.08 25.04
CA LEU A 471 -5.17 -0.04 24.10
C LEU A 471 -5.15 0.45 22.65
N LEU A 472 -6.06 1.36 22.28
CA LEU A 472 -6.13 1.92 20.94
C LEU A 472 -4.90 2.78 20.58
N ARG A 473 -4.33 3.52 21.55
CA ARG A 473 -3.04 4.23 21.38
C ARG A 473 -1.87 3.26 21.21
N ARG A 474 -1.82 2.17 21.98
CA ARG A 474 -0.80 1.12 21.82
C ARG A 474 -0.90 0.43 20.45
N ALA A 475 -2.13 0.19 19.96
CA ALA A 475 -2.38 -0.35 18.62
C ALA A 475 -1.84 0.60 17.53
N LEU A 476 -2.18 1.89 17.62
CA LEU A 476 -1.72 2.92 16.69
C LEU A 476 -0.19 3.04 16.64
N ALA A 477 0.50 2.95 17.78
CA ALA A 477 1.96 2.99 17.84
C ALA A 477 2.65 1.87 17.05
N MET A 478 1.95 0.77 16.77
CA MET A 478 2.44 -0.32 15.91
C MET A 478 1.93 -0.20 14.48
N LEU A 479 0.62 0.06 14.30
CA LEU A 479 -0.04 0.06 12.99
C LEU A 479 0.30 1.29 12.12
N LEU A 480 0.76 2.41 12.71
CA LEU A 480 1.16 3.60 11.95
C LEU A 480 2.48 3.44 11.18
N LEU A 481 3.20 2.33 11.37
CA LEU A 481 4.36 1.97 10.52
C LEU A 481 3.93 1.38 9.17
N GLU A 482 2.69 0.88 9.09
CA GLU A 482 2.16 0.21 7.90
C GLU A 482 1.76 1.25 6.82
N PRO A 483 2.12 1.05 5.54
CA PRO A 483 1.78 1.97 4.47
C PRO A 483 0.27 2.15 4.31
N VAL A 484 -0.16 3.39 4.04
CA VAL A 484 -1.57 3.82 4.09
C VAL A 484 -2.52 3.03 3.17
N GLY A 485 -2.01 2.45 2.07
CA GLY A 485 -2.78 1.61 1.15
C GLY A 485 -3.02 0.17 1.63
N THR A 486 -2.25 -0.31 2.60
CA THR A 486 -2.39 -1.67 3.16
C THR A 486 -3.64 -1.78 4.04
N PRO A 487 -4.22 -3.00 4.20
CA PRO A 487 -5.32 -3.22 5.13
C PRO A 487 -5.03 -2.71 6.56
N GLU A 488 -3.80 -2.86 7.03
CA GLU A 488 -3.36 -2.43 8.36
C GLU A 488 -3.15 -0.91 8.44
N GLY A 489 -2.70 -0.25 7.37
CA GLY A 489 -2.65 1.21 7.27
C GLY A 489 -4.06 1.85 7.22
N LEU A 490 -5.00 1.20 6.54
CA LEU A 490 -6.42 1.57 6.59
C LEU A 490 -7.02 1.36 7.99
N LEU A 491 -6.63 0.29 8.68
CA LEU A 491 -7.00 0.03 10.07
C LEU A 491 -6.46 1.12 11.01
N ALA A 492 -5.20 1.55 10.83
CA ALA A 492 -4.60 2.66 11.57
C ALA A 492 -5.37 3.98 11.34
N LYS A 493 -5.75 4.28 10.09
CA LYS A 493 -6.57 5.45 9.75
C LYS A 493 -7.94 5.42 10.44
N ARG A 494 -8.59 4.26 10.52
CA ARG A 494 -9.85 4.07 11.25
C ARG A 494 -9.65 4.23 12.76
N ALA A 495 -8.62 3.61 13.32
CA ALA A 495 -8.26 3.69 14.72
C ALA A 495 -7.99 5.14 15.20
N LEU A 496 -7.44 6.01 14.36
CA LEU A 496 -7.30 7.44 14.65
C LEU A 496 -8.66 8.15 14.79
N GLN A 497 -9.63 7.82 13.93
CA GLN A 497 -10.99 8.38 13.98
C GLN A 497 -11.74 7.88 15.22
N GLU A 498 -11.67 6.58 15.49
CA GLU A 498 -12.27 5.94 16.66
C GLU A 498 -11.66 6.45 17.98
N LEU A 499 -10.34 6.69 18.02
CA LEU A 499 -9.69 7.31 19.18
C LEU A 499 -10.18 8.75 19.43
N LYS A 500 -10.42 9.53 18.37
CA LYS A 500 -11.00 10.88 18.50
C LYS A 500 -12.42 10.81 19.09
N MET A 501 -13.25 9.89 18.61
CA MET A 501 -14.60 9.66 19.15
C MET A 501 -14.56 9.17 20.61
N LEU A 502 -13.64 8.25 20.94
CA LEU A 502 -13.50 7.70 22.28
C LEU A 502 -13.06 8.77 23.29
N ASN A 503 -12.15 9.68 22.91
CA ASN A 503 -11.77 10.80 23.77
C ASN A 503 -12.95 11.74 24.05
N GLN A 504 -13.85 11.98 23.07
CA GLN A 504 -15.08 12.72 23.31
C GLN A 504 -16.01 11.97 24.28
N ASN A 505 -16.20 10.65 24.07
CA ASN A 505 -17.02 9.82 24.97
C ASN A 505 -16.50 9.82 26.42
N ILE A 506 -15.18 9.88 26.61
CA ILE A 506 -14.54 10.01 27.94
C ILE A 506 -14.89 11.36 28.57
N ALA A 507 -14.74 12.47 27.82
CA ALA A 507 -15.09 13.81 28.30
C ALA A 507 -16.59 13.95 28.63
N ASP A 508 -17.46 13.39 27.80
CA ASP A 508 -18.92 13.36 28.05
C ASP A 508 -19.25 12.55 29.32
N ALA A 509 -18.57 11.42 29.56
CA ALA A 509 -18.73 10.61 30.77
C ALA A 509 -18.11 11.25 32.04
N GLU A 510 -17.15 12.16 31.88
CA GLU A 510 -16.60 12.99 32.96
C GLU A 510 -17.52 14.16 33.30
N ALA A 511 -18.15 14.80 32.30
CA ALA A 511 -19.13 15.86 32.52
C ALA A 511 -20.36 15.39 33.33
N LEU A 512 -20.77 14.12 33.16
CA LEU A 512 -21.83 13.48 33.95
C LEU A 512 -21.49 13.30 35.45
N GLN A 513 -20.26 13.58 35.88
CA GLN A 513 -19.83 13.47 37.28
C GLN A 513 -19.94 14.81 38.04
N GLN A 514 -20.25 15.92 37.37
CA GLN A 514 -20.45 17.22 38.01
C GLN A 514 -21.89 17.34 38.55
N PRO A 515 -22.09 17.87 39.77
CA PRO A 515 -23.42 18.10 40.31
C PRO A 515 -24.05 19.33 39.64
N SER A 516 -25.02 19.10 38.75
CA SER A 516 -25.90 20.16 38.22
C SER A 516 -27.32 19.96 38.73
N GLU A 517 -27.95 21.04 39.18
CA GLU A 517 -29.33 21.06 39.68
C GLU A 517 -30.35 20.65 38.59
N GLU A 518 -31.15 19.63 38.90
CA GLU A 518 -32.40 19.23 38.26
C GLU A 518 -32.43 18.73 36.79
N PRO A 519 -33.43 17.89 36.43
CA PRO A 519 -33.18 16.78 35.52
C PRO A 519 -33.69 16.98 34.09
N LYS A 520 -33.00 16.40 33.10
CA LYS A 520 -33.59 16.16 31.76
C LYS A 520 -33.31 14.75 31.24
N SER A 521 -34.39 13.99 31.11
CA SER A 521 -34.50 12.63 30.54
C SER A 521 -34.17 12.49 29.05
N ARG A 522 -33.31 13.37 28.50
CA ARG A 522 -32.95 13.45 27.07
C ARG A 522 -31.59 12.83 26.72
N SER A 523 -30.74 12.52 27.69
CA SER A 523 -29.39 11.97 27.45
C SER A 523 -29.39 10.49 27.03
N LEU A 524 -30.20 9.65 27.69
CA LEU A 524 -30.15 8.19 27.52
C LEU A 524 -30.59 7.71 26.11
N ASN A 525 -31.65 8.31 25.55
CA ASN A 525 -32.16 7.95 24.21
C ASN A 525 -31.28 8.45 23.04
N ARG A 526 -30.44 9.47 23.26
CA ARG A 526 -29.45 9.91 22.26
C ARG A 526 -28.28 8.93 22.18
N TYR A 527 -27.97 8.28 23.30
CA TYR A 527 -26.85 7.36 23.47
C TYR A 527 -27.07 6.00 22.81
N ILE A 528 -28.27 5.41 22.98
CA ILE A 528 -28.66 4.14 22.34
C ILE A 528 -28.59 4.24 20.80
N ARG A 529 -28.97 5.39 20.22
CA ARG A 529 -28.81 5.66 18.78
C ARG A 529 -27.35 5.80 18.33
N CYS A 530 -26.44 6.21 19.21
CA CYS A 530 -25.03 6.36 18.85
C CYS A 530 -24.33 5.00 18.70
N VAL A 531 -24.64 4.04 19.58
CA VAL A 531 -24.17 2.64 19.46
C VAL A 531 -24.71 1.97 18.18
N GLN A 532 -25.93 2.30 17.75
CA GLN A 532 -26.48 1.80 16.48
C GLN A 532 -25.72 2.29 15.24
N ASN A 533 -25.10 3.48 15.27
CA ASN A 533 -24.32 4.00 14.14
C ASN A 533 -22.94 3.34 13.98
N ILE A 534 -22.40 2.70 15.03
CA ILE A 534 -21.13 1.94 14.94
C ILE A 534 -21.31 0.64 14.13
N ASN A 535 -22.52 0.07 14.16
CA ASN A 535 -22.82 -1.19 13.45
C ASN A 535 -23.04 -1.02 11.93
N ASN A 536 -23.51 0.15 11.48
CA ASN A 536 -23.88 0.36 10.07
C ASN A 536 -22.68 0.49 9.09
N SER A 537 -21.45 0.45 9.59
CA SER A 537 -20.23 0.46 8.75
C SER A 537 -19.77 -0.95 8.32
N ILE A 538 -20.44 -2.02 8.78
CA ILE A 538 -20.01 -3.40 8.55
C ILE A 538 -21.11 -4.16 7.78
N LEU A 539 -20.91 -4.23 6.45
CA LEU A 539 -21.52 -5.14 5.47
C LEU A 539 -22.99 -4.89 5.04
N LYS A 540 -23.21 -4.79 3.72
CA LYS A 540 -24.41 -5.34 3.05
C LYS A 540 -24.17 -6.86 2.87
N PRO A 541 -25.18 -7.73 3.05
CA PRO A 541 -25.95 -8.15 1.87
C PRO A 541 -27.45 -8.42 2.07
N VAL A 542 -28.09 -8.54 0.90
CA VAL A 542 -29.44 -8.97 0.48
C VAL A 542 -30.29 -9.86 1.42
N ASN A 543 -31.61 -9.59 1.43
CA ASN A 543 -32.70 -10.32 2.11
C ASN A 543 -32.99 -11.73 1.52
N LEU A 544 -33.62 -12.62 2.32
CA LEU A 544 -34.82 -13.36 1.88
C LEU A 544 -35.60 -14.07 3.02
N THR A 545 -36.89 -13.71 3.13
CA THR A 545 -38.07 -14.48 3.64
C THR A 545 -38.22 -14.94 5.10
N PHE A 546 -39.46 -14.81 5.58
CA PHE A 546 -40.05 -15.24 6.87
C PHE A 546 -41.35 -16.03 6.61
N PHE A 547 -41.78 -16.90 7.53
CA PHE A 547 -43.14 -17.49 7.51
C PHE A 547 -43.61 -17.96 8.92
N CYS A 548 -44.89 -17.70 9.27
CA CYS A 548 -45.72 -18.32 10.34
C CYS A 548 -45.27 -18.24 11.85
N ASP A 549 -46.15 -18.29 12.87
CA ASP A 549 -47.64 -18.30 12.95
C ASP A 549 -48.21 -17.77 14.31
N LYS A 550 -49.53 -17.51 14.33
CA LYS A 550 -50.58 -17.37 15.41
C LYS A 550 -50.32 -17.36 16.93
N TYR A 551 -51.26 -16.71 17.66
CA TYR A 551 -51.90 -17.17 18.93
C TYR A 551 -53.34 -16.63 19.12
N CYS A 552 -54.14 -17.16 20.07
CA CYS A 552 -55.63 -17.02 20.19
C CYS A 552 -56.18 -16.61 21.61
N ASP A 553 -57.52 -16.52 21.74
CA ASP A 553 -58.41 -16.60 22.95
C ASP A 553 -58.84 -15.30 23.73
N ILE A 554 -60.01 -15.16 24.44
CA ILE A 554 -61.45 -15.52 24.25
C ILE A 554 -62.42 -14.79 25.29
N VAL A 555 -63.49 -14.11 24.81
CA VAL A 555 -64.95 -13.93 25.23
C VAL A 555 -65.50 -13.77 26.70
N THR A 556 -66.48 -12.83 26.95
CA THR A 556 -67.80 -12.93 27.74
C THR A 556 -68.56 -11.55 27.96
N ILE A 557 -69.64 -11.35 28.80
CA ILE A 557 -71.12 -11.52 28.51
C ILE A 557 -72.16 -10.67 29.38
N ASN A 558 -73.29 -10.12 28.80
CA ASN A 558 -74.66 -9.74 29.36
C ASN A 558 -74.90 -8.68 30.53
N LYS A 559 -76.12 -8.14 30.91
CA LYS A 559 -77.42 -7.64 30.30
C LYS A 559 -78.43 -6.96 31.32
N LYS A 560 -79.13 -5.86 30.92
CA LYS A 560 -80.55 -5.37 31.18
C LYS A 560 -81.28 -5.35 32.58
N LYS A 561 -82.10 -4.27 32.84
CA LYS A 561 -83.60 -4.32 33.11
C LYS A 561 -84.34 -2.93 33.20
N LYS A 562 -85.70 -2.91 33.37
CA LYS A 562 -86.68 -1.79 33.18
C LYS A 562 -87.76 -1.68 34.30
N LYS A 563 -88.33 -0.45 34.49
CA LYS A 563 -89.73 0.00 34.85
C LYS A 563 -89.62 1.33 35.66
N VAL A 564 -90.56 2.29 35.70
CA VAL A 564 -92.04 2.30 35.80
C VAL A 564 -92.68 3.38 34.88
N ARG A 565 -94.00 3.28 34.63
CA ARG A 565 -94.84 4.13 33.75
C ARG A 565 -96.15 4.45 34.51
N TYR A 566 -97.04 5.30 33.96
CA TYR A 566 -98.42 5.61 34.44
C TYR A 566 -98.60 6.72 35.50
N TYR A 567 -98.43 7.99 35.12
CA TYR A 567 -99.21 9.10 35.70
C TYR A 567 -99.30 10.36 34.78
N PHE A 568 -99.43 10.19 33.46
CA PHE A 568 -99.51 11.32 32.52
C PHE A 568 -100.43 11.08 31.29
N ILE A 569 -101.36 10.12 31.38
CA ILE A 569 -102.15 9.64 30.24
C ILE A 569 -103.24 10.63 29.77
N LEU A 570 -103.72 11.53 30.64
CA LEU A 570 -104.70 12.55 30.22
C LEU A 570 -104.09 13.76 29.52
N HIS A 571 -102.81 14.07 29.73
CA HIS A 571 -102.13 15.16 29.01
C HIS A 571 -101.64 14.73 27.61
N GLN A 572 -101.56 13.42 27.35
CA GLN A 572 -101.05 12.89 26.10
C GLN A 572 -101.98 13.10 24.91
N ILE A 573 -103.31 13.08 25.09
CA ILE A 573 -104.25 13.07 23.96
C ILE A 573 -104.32 14.43 23.25
N THR A 574 -104.40 15.54 23.98
CA THR A 574 -104.37 16.91 23.42
C THR A 574 -103.00 17.28 22.85
N CYS A 575 -101.92 16.71 23.40
CA CYS A 575 -100.57 16.84 22.85
C CYS A 575 -100.38 15.99 21.58
N PHE A 576 -101.04 14.83 21.46
CA PHE A 576 -100.89 13.91 20.32
C PHE A 576 -101.37 14.54 19.01
N TYR A 577 -102.55 15.14 18.97
CA TYR A 577 -103.10 15.75 17.74
C TYR A 577 -102.37 17.04 17.33
N THR A 578 -101.92 17.85 18.30
CA THR A 578 -101.10 19.04 18.02
C THR A 578 -99.66 18.69 17.61
N CYS A 579 -99.09 17.62 18.18
CA CYS A 579 -97.84 17.03 17.67
C CYS A 579 -98.01 16.46 16.27
N LEU A 580 -99.03 15.66 15.97
CA LEU A 580 -99.18 15.04 14.64
C LEU A 580 -99.33 16.08 13.52
N PHE A 581 -100.06 17.18 13.74
CA PHE A 581 -100.18 18.25 12.75
C PHE A 581 -98.85 19.02 12.57
N LYS A 582 -98.14 19.32 13.67
CA LYS A 582 -96.78 19.90 13.60
C LYS A 582 -95.76 18.96 12.96
N ILE A 583 -95.83 17.66 13.25
CA ILE A 583 -94.98 16.61 12.67
C ILE A 583 -95.25 16.50 11.17
N TYR A 584 -96.49 16.55 10.71
CA TYR A 584 -96.79 16.52 9.27
C TYR A 584 -96.20 17.74 8.53
N ILE A 585 -96.35 18.95 9.06
CA ILE A 585 -95.74 20.16 8.49
C ILE A 585 -94.20 20.06 8.56
N TYR A 586 -93.64 19.63 9.69
CA TYR A 586 -92.20 19.51 9.89
C TYR A 586 -91.58 18.41 9.00
N PHE A 587 -92.26 17.29 8.77
CA PHE A 587 -91.84 16.27 7.79
C PHE A 587 -91.97 16.77 6.35
N ARG A 588 -93.01 17.55 6.01
CA ARG A 588 -93.13 18.17 4.69
C ARG A 588 -92.00 19.15 4.42
N ASP A 589 -91.66 19.99 5.40
CA ASP A 589 -90.53 20.92 5.31
C ASP A 589 -89.18 20.22 5.38
N ILE A 590 -89.02 19.13 6.15
CA ILE A 590 -87.83 18.28 6.10
C ILE A 590 -87.70 17.62 4.73
N ILE A 591 -88.77 17.09 4.13
CA ILE A 591 -88.71 16.46 2.80
C ILE A 591 -88.42 17.51 1.72
N ASN A 592 -88.98 18.71 1.80
CA ASN A 592 -88.71 19.79 0.85
C ASN A 592 -87.30 20.38 1.02
N ARG A 593 -86.84 20.57 2.27
CA ARG A 593 -85.43 20.92 2.56
C ARG A 593 -84.49 19.80 2.12
N ALA A 594 -84.82 18.53 2.36
CA ALA A 594 -84.03 17.39 1.92
C ALA A 594 -83.97 17.31 0.39
N LYS A 595 -85.06 17.57 -0.35
CA LYS A 595 -85.04 17.67 -1.82
C LYS A 595 -84.15 18.82 -2.30
N SER A 596 -84.25 20.00 -1.67
CA SER A 596 -83.39 21.15 -1.99
C SER A 596 -81.91 20.89 -1.65
N VAL A 597 -81.63 20.23 -0.53
CA VAL A 597 -80.29 19.80 -0.08
C VAL A 597 -79.73 18.74 -1.02
N ILE A 598 -80.49 17.70 -1.36
CA ILE A 598 -80.11 16.65 -2.31
C ILE A 598 -79.80 17.28 -3.68
N PHE A 599 -80.61 18.23 -4.16
CA PHE A 599 -80.36 18.91 -5.44
C PHE A 599 -79.07 19.75 -5.40
N ASN A 600 -78.85 20.53 -4.33
CA ASN A 600 -77.61 21.30 -4.13
C ASN A 600 -76.36 20.41 -4.00
N PHE A 601 -76.46 19.23 -3.38
CA PHE A 601 -75.36 18.26 -3.30
C PHE A 601 -75.24 17.36 -4.54
N SER A 602 -76.18 17.42 -5.50
CA SER A 602 -76.09 16.66 -6.75
C SER A 602 -75.26 17.38 -7.82
N LEU A 603 -75.20 18.71 -7.79
CA LEU A 603 -74.45 19.50 -8.76
C LEU A 603 -73.06 19.85 -8.21
N HIS A 604 -72.02 19.65 -9.01
CA HIS A 604 -70.67 20.12 -8.71
C HIS A 604 -69.99 20.66 -9.97
N ARG A 605 -68.89 21.40 -9.77
CA ARG A 605 -68.12 22.03 -10.85
C ARG A 605 -66.71 21.45 -10.86
N ILE A 606 -66.26 21.02 -12.03
CA ILE A 606 -64.84 20.76 -12.33
C ILE A 606 -64.30 22.05 -12.96
N GLU A 607 -63.21 22.57 -12.40
CA GLU A 607 -62.59 23.81 -12.89
C GLU A 607 -61.75 23.56 -14.13
N GLU A 608 -61.47 24.61 -14.90
CA GLU A 608 -60.59 24.51 -16.06
C GLU A 608 -59.20 23.98 -15.68
N GLY A 609 -58.59 23.24 -16.59
CA GLY A 609 -57.31 22.56 -16.35
C GLY A 609 -57.37 21.35 -15.39
N HIS A 610 -58.57 20.89 -15.01
CA HIS A 610 -58.78 19.68 -14.21
C HIS A 610 -59.67 18.66 -14.92
N VAL A 611 -59.45 17.38 -14.61
CA VAL A 611 -60.25 16.25 -15.07
C VAL A 611 -60.91 15.58 -13.86
N GLY A 612 -62.21 15.33 -13.94
CA GLY A 612 -62.97 14.68 -12.88
C GLY A 612 -62.97 13.16 -13.00
N VAL A 613 -62.52 12.48 -11.95
CA VAL A 613 -62.69 11.04 -11.75
C VAL A 613 -63.78 10.76 -10.70
N TYR A 614 -64.58 9.73 -10.93
CA TYR A 614 -65.74 9.40 -10.11
C TYR A 614 -65.63 8.03 -9.48
N PHE A 615 -66.07 7.91 -8.24
CA PHE A 615 -66.13 6.66 -7.48
C PHE A 615 -67.56 6.41 -7.05
N ARG A 616 -68.12 5.23 -7.38
CA ARG A 616 -69.45 4.78 -6.95
C ARG A 616 -69.29 3.66 -5.93
N GLY A 617 -69.75 3.88 -4.69
CA GLY A 617 -69.59 2.91 -3.60
C GLY A 617 -68.12 2.52 -3.31
N GLY A 618 -67.16 3.39 -3.65
CA GLY A 618 -65.71 3.14 -3.53
C GLY A 618 -65.04 2.60 -4.80
N ALA A 619 -65.78 2.15 -5.81
CA ALA A 619 -65.22 1.68 -7.08
C ALA A 619 -65.08 2.83 -8.10
N LEU A 620 -63.90 2.96 -8.71
CA LEU A 620 -63.62 3.93 -9.78
C LEU A 620 -64.47 3.64 -11.03
N LEU A 621 -65.14 4.65 -11.58
CA LEU A 621 -65.93 4.54 -12.81
C LEU A 621 -65.03 4.60 -14.06
N PRO A 622 -65.36 3.87 -15.15
CA PRO A 622 -64.49 3.68 -16.32
C PRO A 622 -64.46 4.89 -17.28
N TYR A 623 -64.84 6.08 -16.82
CA TYR A 623 -64.89 7.31 -17.60
C TYR A 623 -64.43 8.51 -16.77
N VAL A 624 -63.92 9.52 -17.46
CA VAL A 624 -63.52 10.81 -16.89
C VAL A 624 -64.42 11.93 -17.43
N SER A 625 -64.56 13.01 -16.68
CA SER A 625 -65.27 14.22 -17.10
C SER A 625 -64.31 15.38 -17.37
N ASN A 626 -64.55 16.09 -18.47
CA ASN A 626 -63.93 17.37 -18.79
C ASN A 626 -64.41 18.49 -17.83
N PRO A 627 -63.73 19.66 -17.79
CA PRO A 627 -64.20 20.85 -17.07
C PRO A 627 -65.68 21.20 -17.33
N GLY A 628 -66.34 21.78 -16.32
CA GLY A 628 -67.75 22.18 -16.40
C GLY A 628 -68.61 21.71 -15.22
N PHE A 629 -69.93 21.83 -15.37
CA PHE A 629 -70.91 21.41 -14.36
C PHE A 629 -71.36 19.97 -14.59
N HIS A 630 -71.27 19.14 -13.56
CA HIS A 630 -71.60 17.71 -13.63
C HIS A 630 -72.53 17.28 -12.51
N MET A 631 -73.38 16.30 -12.82
CA MET A 631 -74.35 15.72 -11.88
C MET A 631 -73.79 14.44 -11.26
N MET A 632 -73.82 14.38 -9.93
CA MET A 632 -73.51 13.19 -9.13
C MET A 632 -74.70 12.78 -8.27
N VAL A 633 -74.76 11.51 -7.87
CA VAL A 633 -75.79 11.00 -6.95
C VAL A 633 -75.27 11.14 -5.51
N PRO A 634 -75.87 11.99 -4.66
CA PRO A 634 -75.42 12.16 -3.28
C PRO A 634 -75.40 10.84 -2.51
N LEU A 635 -74.47 10.70 -1.56
CA LEU A 635 -74.21 9.49 -0.75
C LEU A 635 -73.68 8.25 -1.53
N LEU A 636 -73.97 8.11 -2.82
CA LEU A 636 -73.56 6.94 -3.62
C LEU A 636 -72.32 7.18 -4.48
N THR A 637 -72.15 8.40 -5.00
CA THR A 637 -70.99 8.78 -5.82
C THR A 637 -70.21 9.92 -5.19
N THR A 638 -68.88 9.81 -5.23
CA THR A 638 -67.92 10.86 -4.85
C THR A 638 -67.01 11.13 -6.03
N TYR A 639 -66.52 12.37 -6.18
CA TYR A 639 -65.59 12.74 -7.24
C TYR A 639 -64.26 13.22 -6.66
N ARG A 640 -63.20 13.19 -7.48
CA ARG A 640 -61.95 13.91 -7.25
C ARG A 640 -61.59 14.66 -8.54
N SER A 641 -61.18 15.91 -8.42
CA SER A 641 -60.58 16.69 -9.50
C SER A 641 -59.07 16.43 -9.52
N VAL A 642 -58.55 15.92 -10.63
CA VAL A 642 -57.11 15.74 -10.88
C VAL A 642 -56.65 16.86 -11.80
N GLN A 643 -55.58 17.56 -11.42
CA GLN A 643 -55.01 18.62 -12.25
C GLN A 643 -54.25 18.01 -13.44
N VAL A 644 -54.43 18.57 -14.64
CA VAL A 644 -53.76 18.14 -15.89
C VAL A 644 -52.97 19.28 -16.55
N THR A 645 -52.93 20.44 -15.92
CA THR A 645 -52.05 21.56 -16.29
C THR A 645 -50.68 21.42 -15.64
N LEU A 646 -49.77 22.34 -15.94
CA LEU A 646 -48.48 22.44 -15.27
C LEU A 646 -48.67 22.58 -13.75
N GLN A 647 -48.21 21.59 -12.99
CA GLN A 647 -48.22 21.55 -11.53
C GLN A 647 -46.78 21.73 -11.01
N THR A 648 -46.64 22.07 -9.73
CA THR A 648 -45.34 22.17 -9.06
C THR A 648 -45.44 21.56 -7.67
N ASP A 649 -44.85 20.39 -7.52
CA ASP A 649 -44.82 19.64 -6.26
C ASP A 649 -43.64 20.07 -5.41
N GLU A 650 -43.93 20.50 -4.17
CA GLU A 650 -42.92 21.01 -3.24
C GLU A 650 -42.60 19.98 -2.14
N VAL A 651 -41.44 19.33 -2.23
CA VAL A 651 -40.91 18.42 -1.22
C VAL A 651 -40.09 19.22 -0.21
N LYS A 652 -40.51 19.25 1.06
CA LYS A 652 -39.88 20.04 2.13
C LYS A 652 -39.07 19.19 3.10
N ASN A 653 -37.96 19.73 3.61
CA ASN A 653 -37.13 19.16 4.68
C ASN A 653 -36.65 17.72 4.41
N VAL A 654 -36.12 17.44 3.22
CA VAL A 654 -35.61 16.10 2.86
C VAL A 654 -34.31 15.82 3.62
N PRO A 655 -34.27 14.82 4.52
CA PRO A 655 -33.03 14.41 5.17
C PRO A 655 -32.19 13.57 4.21
N CYS A 656 -30.89 13.88 4.13
CA CYS A 656 -29.92 13.19 3.30
C CYS A 656 -28.70 12.80 4.12
N GLY A 657 -28.30 11.53 4.08
CA GLY A 657 -27.07 11.04 4.73
C GLY A 657 -25.89 11.05 3.75
N THR A 658 -24.88 11.87 4.02
CA THR A 658 -23.63 11.90 3.21
C THR A 658 -22.75 10.68 3.51
N SER A 659 -21.86 10.31 2.59
CA SER A 659 -20.90 9.19 2.80
C SER A 659 -19.98 9.39 4.01
N GLY A 660 -19.76 10.64 4.43
CA GLY A 660 -19.05 11.02 5.65
C GLY A 660 -19.88 10.94 6.94
N GLY A 661 -21.10 10.38 6.91
CA GLY A 661 -21.97 10.21 8.07
C GLY A 661 -22.66 11.48 8.58
N VAL A 662 -22.55 12.61 7.84
CA VAL A 662 -23.24 13.86 8.19
C VAL A 662 -24.63 13.88 7.57
N MET A 663 -25.64 14.10 8.42
CA MET A 663 -27.01 14.37 7.99
C MET A 663 -27.15 15.84 7.57
N ILE A 664 -27.54 16.06 6.33
CA ILE A 664 -27.93 17.37 5.78
C ILE A 664 -29.43 17.39 5.46
N TYR A 665 -29.99 18.59 5.32
CA TYR A 665 -31.41 18.78 5.02
C TYR A 665 -31.58 19.69 3.82
N PHE A 666 -32.24 19.21 2.78
CA PHE A 666 -32.71 20.06 1.69
C PHE A 666 -34.01 20.73 2.13
N ASP A 667 -34.01 22.07 2.25
CA ASP A 667 -35.17 22.84 2.72
C ASP A 667 -36.38 22.62 1.82
N ARG A 668 -36.14 22.72 0.52
CA ARG A 668 -37.13 22.70 -0.54
C ARG A 668 -36.56 22.08 -1.81
N ILE A 669 -37.33 21.19 -2.42
CA ILE A 669 -37.18 20.72 -3.80
C ILE A 669 -38.50 20.97 -4.51
N GLU A 670 -38.47 21.64 -5.64
CA GLU A 670 -39.63 21.94 -6.50
C GLU A 670 -39.53 21.04 -7.75
N VAL A 671 -40.53 20.19 -7.98
CA VAL A 671 -40.64 19.34 -9.18
C VAL A 671 -41.80 19.86 -10.02
N VAL A 672 -41.52 20.29 -11.25
CA VAL A 672 -42.53 20.80 -12.19
C VAL A 672 -42.95 19.67 -13.10
N ASN A 673 -44.21 19.25 -12.99
CA ASN A 673 -44.81 18.12 -13.69
C ASN A 673 -46.04 18.53 -14.53
N ILE A 674 -46.40 17.68 -15.48
CA ILE A 674 -47.67 17.74 -16.21
C ILE A 674 -48.17 16.33 -16.53
N LEU A 675 -49.46 16.10 -16.23
CA LEU A 675 -50.17 14.84 -16.47
C LEU A 675 -51.04 14.95 -17.73
N ASP A 676 -50.85 14.06 -18.69
CA ASP A 676 -51.73 13.96 -19.85
C ASP A 676 -53.17 13.59 -19.46
N ALA A 677 -54.14 14.32 -20.02
CA ALA A 677 -55.55 14.18 -19.70
C ALA A 677 -56.14 12.80 -20.04
N ASN A 678 -55.63 12.14 -21.09
CA ASN A 678 -56.07 10.79 -21.47
C ASN A 678 -55.56 9.72 -20.49
N SER A 679 -54.43 10.00 -19.83
CA SER A 679 -53.76 9.09 -18.91
C SER A 679 -54.29 9.13 -17.47
N VAL A 680 -55.12 10.13 -17.12
CA VAL A 680 -55.69 10.34 -15.78
C VAL A 680 -56.39 9.10 -15.21
N TYR A 681 -57.22 8.42 -16.01
CA TYR A 681 -57.94 7.23 -15.56
C TYR A 681 -56.98 6.10 -15.15
N THR A 682 -55.97 5.83 -15.98
CA THR A 682 -54.95 4.81 -15.72
C THR A 682 -54.10 5.18 -14.51
N MET A 683 -53.74 6.45 -14.36
CA MET A 683 -52.98 6.95 -13.21
C MET A 683 -53.74 6.73 -11.89
N VAL A 684 -55.00 7.16 -11.83
CA VAL A 684 -55.83 7.02 -10.62
C VAL A 684 -56.15 5.56 -10.32
N ARG A 685 -56.28 4.71 -11.34
CA ARG A 685 -56.49 3.27 -11.17
C ARG A 685 -55.28 2.56 -10.57
N ASN A 686 -54.06 2.92 -10.99
CA ASN A 686 -52.83 2.24 -10.58
C ASN A 686 -52.21 2.84 -9.30
N PHE A 687 -52.27 4.17 -9.14
CA PHE A 687 -51.56 4.92 -8.10
C PHE A 687 -52.47 5.78 -7.19
N THR A 688 -53.79 5.65 -7.32
CA THR A 688 -54.82 6.45 -6.63
C THR A 688 -54.81 7.94 -7.03
N ALA A 689 -55.72 8.74 -6.44
CA ALA A 689 -55.80 10.17 -6.72
C ALA A 689 -54.59 10.98 -6.20
N ASP A 690 -53.87 10.47 -5.19
CA ASP A 690 -52.70 11.13 -4.58
C ASP A 690 -51.38 10.61 -5.20
N TYR A 691 -51.36 10.41 -6.53
CA TYR A 691 -50.28 9.74 -7.27
C TYR A 691 -48.91 10.44 -7.08
N ASP A 692 -48.88 11.77 -7.02
CA ASP A 692 -47.69 12.60 -6.80
C ASP A 692 -46.88 12.17 -5.57
N ARG A 693 -47.57 11.74 -4.50
CA ARG A 693 -46.92 11.28 -3.27
C ARG A 693 -46.13 9.99 -3.48
N THR A 694 -46.62 9.11 -4.34
CA THR A 694 -46.00 7.80 -4.60
C THR A 694 -44.92 7.87 -5.67
N LEU A 695 -45.19 8.59 -6.76
CA LEU A 695 -44.32 8.64 -7.93
C LEU A 695 -43.24 9.73 -7.84
N ILE A 696 -43.54 10.88 -7.23
CA ILE A 696 -42.62 12.02 -7.14
C ILE A 696 -42.01 12.11 -5.74
N PHE A 697 -42.82 12.35 -4.69
CA PHE A 697 -42.32 12.61 -3.33
C PHE A 697 -41.43 11.47 -2.79
N ASN A 698 -41.94 10.23 -2.79
CA ASN A 698 -41.17 9.08 -2.29
C ASN A 698 -39.90 8.81 -3.12
N LYS A 699 -39.94 9.05 -4.43
CA LYS A 699 -38.81 8.79 -5.33
C LYS A 699 -37.72 9.85 -5.21
N VAL A 700 -38.08 11.13 -5.06
CA VAL A 700 -37.16 12.23 -4.71
C VAL A 700 -36.38 11.90 -3.43
N HIS A 701 -37.08 11.41 -2.40
CA HIS A 701 -36.45 10.96 -1.15
C HIS A 701 -35.46 9.79 -1.37
N HIS A 702 -35.75 8.86 -2.29
CA HIS A 702 -34.89 7.72 -2.58
C HIS A 702 -33.62 8.14 -3.35
N GLU A 703 -33.77 8.83 -4.48
CA GLU A 703 -32.68 9.23 -5.36
C GLU A 703 -31.69 10.17 -4.66
N LEU A 704 -32.17 11.16 -3.90
CA LEU A 704 -31.29 12.03 -3.13
C LEU A 704 -30.51 11.25 -2.08
N ASN A 705 -31.14 10.35 -1.33
CA ASN A 705 -30.42 9.54 -0.34
C ASN A 705 -29.38 8.62 -1.02
N GLN A 706 -29.67 8.09 -2.20
CA GLN A 706 -28.70 7.33 -2.99
C GLN A 706 -27.51 8.22 -3.40
N PHE A 707 -27.76 9.40 -3.98
CA PHE A 707 -26.73 10.37 -4.37
C PHE A 707 -25.86 10.80 -3.19
N CYS A 708 -26.47 11.23 -2.07
CA CYS A 708 -25.75 11.59 -0.86
C CYS A 708 -24.95 10.41 -0.27
N SER A 709 -25.45 9.18 -0.33
CA SER A 709 -24.76 8.03 0.28
C SER A 709 -23.42 7.69 -0.37
N VAL A 710 -23.22 8.07 -1.64
CA VAL A 710 -21.98 7.87 -2.39
C VAL A 710 -21.02 9.05 -2.22
N HIS A 711 -21.54 10.26 -2.03
CA HIS A 711 -20.76 11.51 -2.03
C HIS A 711 -20.53 12.11 -0.63
N THR A 712 -19.38 12.74 -0.44
CA THR A 712 -19.02 13.41 0.81
C THR A 712 -19.81 14.71 0.99
N LEU A 713 -19.83 15.25 2.21
CA LEU A 713 -20.44 16.56 2.48
C LEU A 713 -19.87 17.68 1.60
N HIS A 714 -18.57 17.65 1.32
CA HIS A 714 -17.90 18.65 0.48
C HIS A 714 -18.37 18.55 -0.98
N GLU A 715 -18.37 17.33 -1.52
CA GLU A 715 -18.81 17.06 -2.89
C GLU A 715 -20.28 17.45 -3.11
N VAL A 716 -21.19 17.08 -2.19
CA VAL A 716 -22.62 17.42 -2.30
C VAL A 716 -22.90 18.92 -2.09
N TYR A 717 -22.06 19.63 -1.33
CA TYR A 717 -22.29 21.05 -1.00
C TYR A 717 -21.61 22.04 -1.96
N ILE A 718 -20.48 21.64 -2.56
CA ILE A 718 -19.61 22.50 -3.37
C ILE A 718 -19.41 21.92 -4.77
N ASP A 719 -18.81 20.72 -4.89
CA ASP A 719 -18.26 20.26 -6.19
C ASP A 719 -19.32 19.75 -7.17
N LEU A 720 -20.41 19.17 -6.66
CA LEU A 720 -21.46 18.49 -7.44
C LEU A 720 -22.86 19.08 -7.25
N PHE A 721 -23.02 20.16 -6.46
CA PHE A 721 -24.33 20.74 -6.17
C PHE A 721 -25.09 21.12 -7.45
N ASP A 722 -24.41 21.76 -8.41
CA ASP A 722 -24.99 22.22 -9.68
C ASP A 722 -25.42 21.06 -10.60
N GLN A 723 -25.03 19.83 -10.31
CA GLN A 723 -25.40 18.62 -11.07
C GLN A 723 -26.62 17.90 -10.49
N ILE A 724 -27.07 18.25 -9.28
CA ILE A 724 -28.17 17.53 -8.60
C ILE A 724 -29.50 17.71 -9.35
N ASP A 725 -29.79 18.91 -9.85
CA ASP A 725 -31.04 19.24 -10.55
C ASP A 725 -31.25 18.34 -11.79
N GLU A 726 -30.26 18.26 -12.68
CA GLU A 726 -30.34 17.46 -13.92
C GLU A 726 -30.26 15.94 -13.66
N ASN A 727 -29.46 15.50 -12.68
CA ASN A 727 -29.42 14.10 -12.28
C ASN A 727 -30.77 13.63 -11.73
N LEU A 728 -31.41 14.42 -10.86
CA LEU A 728 -32.70 14.11 -10.26
C LEU A 728 -33.82 14.15 -11.30
N LYS A 729 -33.83 15.15 -12.19
CA LYS A 729 -34.75 15.21 -13.34
C LYS A 729 -34.65 13.97 -14.23
N THR A 730 -33.43 13.58 -14.60
CA THR A 730 -33.19 12.43 -15.50
C THR A 730 -33.58 11.11 -14.84
N ALA A 731 -33.28 10.93 -13.56
CA ALA A 731 -33.65 9.73 -12.80
C ALA A 731 -35.17 9.59 -12.64
N LEU A 732 -35.87 10.67 -12.27
CA LEU A 732 -37.32 10.66 -12.13
C LEU A 732 -38.02 10.40 -13.47
N GLN A 733 -37.61 11.06 -14.56
CA GLN A 733 -38.24 10.87 -15.86
C GLN A 733 -38.03 9.45 -16.41
N ARG A 734 -36.86 8.84 -16.16
CA ARG A 734 -36.60 7.44 -16.57
C ARG A 734 -37.61 6.48 -15.97
N ASP A 735 -37.81 6.53 -14.66
CA ASP A 735 -38.71 5.62 -13.95
C ASP A 735 -40.20 5.90 -14.30
N LEU A 736 -40.56 7.16 -14.57
CA LEU A 736 -41.91 7.51 -15.03
C LEU A 736 -42.23 6.96 -16.43
N ASN A 737 -41.25 6.87 -17.34
CA ASN A 737 -41.46 6.29 -18.66
C ASN A 737 -41.93 4.83 -18.59
N ASP A 738 -41.42 4.06 -17.62
CA ASP A 738 -41.75 2.64 -17.44
C ASP A 738 -43.01 2.44 -16.57
N LEU A 739 -43.17 3.23 -15.50
CA LEU A 739 -44.24 3.03 -14.51
C LEU A 739 -45.53 3.80 -14.83
N ALA A 740 -45.42 4.97 -15.47
CA ALA A 740 -46.47 5.99 -15.50
C ALA A 740 -46.32 6.94 -16.72
N PRO A 741 -46.33 6.43 -17.97
CA PRO A 741 -45.90 7.15 -19.17
C PRO A 741 -46.72 8.42 -19.54
N GLY A 742 -47.84 8.66 -18.87
CA GLY A 742 -48.63 9.88 -19.01
C GLY A 742 -48.17 11.06 -18.15
N LEU A 743 -47.19 10.86 -17.26
CA LEU A 743 -46.64 11.89 -16.37
C LEU A 743 -45.25 12.31 -16.85
N SER A 744 -45.06 13.60 -17.10
CA SER A 744 -43.78 14.15 -17.56
C SER A 744 -43.26 15.27 -16.65
N ILE A 745 -41.96 15.29 -16.43
CA ILE A 745 -41.25 16.26 -15.59
C ILE A 745 -40.53 17.26 -16.49
N GLN A 746 -40.92 18.53 -16.34
CA GLN A 746 -40.39 19.65 -17.12
C GLN A 746 -39.08 20.17 -16.52
N ALA A 747 -39.05 20.35 -15.20
CA ALA A 747 -37.91 20.85 -14.46
C ALA A 747 -37.90 20.33 -13.01
N VAL A 748 -36.70 20.25 -12.43
CA VAL A 748 -36.49 20.00 -11.01
C VAL A 748 -35.56 21.09 -10.49
N ARG A 749 -35.83 21.61 -9.28
CA ARG A 749 -35.02 22.65 -8.65
C ARG A 749 -34.75 22.31 -7.19
N VAL A 750 -33.48 22.19 -6.83
CA VAL A 750 -33.02 21.86 -5.48
C VAL A 750 -32.41 23.09 -4.81
N THR A 751 -32.82 23.38 -3.57
CA THR A 751 -32.20 24.45 -2.76
C THR A 751 -30.90 23.98 -2.09
N LYS A 752 -29.95 24.89 -1.82
CA LYS A 752 -28.71 24.51 -1.11
C LYS A 752 -29.04 23.88 0.25
N PRO A 753 -28.45 22.72 0.59
CA PRO A 753 -28.84 22.00 1.80
C PRO A 753 -28.32 22.71 3.06
N LYS A 754 -29.13 22.72 4.12
CA LYS A 754 -28.73 23.21 5.44
C LYS A 754 -27.82 22.22 6.13
N ILE A 755 -26.65 22.70 6.52
CA ILE A 755 -25.66 22.00 7.36
C ILE A 755 -25.87 22.44 8.82
N PRO A 756 -25.82 21.51 9.81
CA PRO A 756 -25.83 21.86 11.22
C PRO A 756 -24.69 22.85 11.59
N GLU A 757 -25.00 23.88 12.39
CA GLU A 757 -24.05 24.97 12.67
C GLU A 757 -22.73 24.53 13.32
N THR A 758 -22.75 23.44 14.09
CA THR A 758 -21.56 22.84 14.70
C THR A 758 -20.58 22.30 13.66
N ILE A 759 -21.07 21.83 12.52
CA ILE A 759 -20.25 21.31 11.42
C ILE A 759 -19.83 22.47 10.51
N ARG A 760 -20.72 23.43 10.25
CA ARG A 760 -20.40 24.63 9.45
C ARG A 760 -19.15 25.36 9.98
N LYS A 761 -19.12 25.68 11.28
CA LYS A 761 -17.95 26.35 11.90
C LYS A 761 -16.66 25.54 11.80
N ASN A 762 -16.75 24.22 12.00
CA ASN A 762 -15.59 23.33 11.87
C ASN A 762 -15.09 23.25 10.42
N TYR A 763 -16.01 23.33 9.44
CA TYR A 763 -15.67 23.33 8.03
C TYR A 763 -14.98 24.65 7.61
N GLU A 764 -15.54 25.79 8.00
CA GLU A 764 -14.96 27.13 7.78
C GLU A 764 -13.52 27.23 8.35
N LEU A 765 -13.29 26.72 9.57
CA LEU A 765 -11.97 26.66 10.20
C LEU A 765 -11.02 25.68 9.48
N MET A 766 -11.49 24.48 9.13
CA MET A 766 -10.68 23.47 8.45
C MET A 766 -10.26 23.93 7.05
N GLU A 767 -11.10 24.68 6.34
CA GLU A 767 -10.80 25.20 5.01
C GLU A 767 -9.77 26.33 5.05
N ALA A 768 -9.84 27.19 6.07
CA ALA A 768 -8.79 28.16 6.36
C ALA A 768 -7.44 27.48 6.73
N GLU A 769 -7.46 26.43 7.55
CA GLU A 769 -6.26 25.65 7.90
C GLU A 769 -5.69 24.88 6.70
N LYS A 770 -6.53 24.25 5.88
CA LYS A 770 -6.14 23.53 4.65
C LYS A 770 -5.46 24.48 3.67
N THR A 771 -5.99 25.69 3.51
CA THR A 771 -5.38 26.75 2.69
C THR A 771 -4.02 27.17 3.24
N LYS A 772 -3.92 27.39 4.56
CA LYS A 772 -2.65 27.72 5.23
C LYS A 772 -1.60 26.61 5.10
N LEU A 773 -2.01 25.35 5.23
CA LEU A 773 -1.15 24.17 5.07
C LEU A 773 -0.65 24.05 3.62
N LEU A 774 -1.52 24.24 2.62
CA LEU A 774 -1.14 24.26 1.20
C LEU A 774 -0.10 25.34 0.91
N ILE A 775 -0.29 26.56 1.42
CA ILE A 775 0.68 27.67 1.29
C ILE A 775 2.02 27.28 1.94
N SER A 776 2.01 26.73 3.16
CA SER A 776 3.25 26.31 3.83
C SER A 776 3.98 25.17 3.10
N THR A 777 3.23 24.24 2.50
CA THR A 777 3.79 23.11 1.74
C THR A 777 4.38 23.56 0.39
N GLN A 778 3.72 24.51 -0.28
CA GLN A 778 4.26 25.18 -1.47
C GLN A 778 5.55 25.93 -1.13
N HIS A 779 5.55 26.73 -0.06
CA HIS A 779 6.72 27.46 0.42
C HIS A 779 7.89 26.53 0.76
N GLN A 780 7.64 25.41 1.45
CA GLN A 780 8.68 24.44 1.77
C GLN A 780 9.31 23.81 0.51
N LYS A 781 8.50 23.51 -0.52
CA LYS A 781 9.01 23.01 -1.81
C LYS A 781 9.88 24.04 -2.56
N VAL A 782 9.57 25.32 -2.45
CA VAL A 782 10.39 26.40 -3.02
C VAL A 782 11.75 26.43 -2.30
N VAL A 783 11.76 26.46 -0.96
CA VAL A 783 13.01 26.43 -0.17
C VAL A 783 13.86 25.19 -0.46
N GLU A 784 13.25 24.01 -0.62
CA GLU A 784 13.96 22.78 -1.02
C GLU A 784 14.56 22.88 -2.44
N LYS A 785 13.87 23.55 -3.38
CA LYS A 785 14.35 23.76 -4.76
C LYS A 785 15.45 24.80 -4.86
N ASP A 786 15.38 25.86 -4.06
CA ASP A 786 16.43 26.87 -3.97
C ASP A 786 17.71 26.25 -3.40
N ALA A 787 17.59 25.49 -2.30
CA ALA A 787 18.72 24.75 -1.72
C ALA A 787 19.30 23.65 -2.65
N GLU A 788 18.48 23.03 -3.51
CA GLU A 788 18.96 22.13 -4.56
C GLU A 788 19.74 22.89 -5.65
N THR A 789 19.28 24.10 -5.99
CA THR A 789 19.89 24.97 -7.01
C THR A 789 21.24 25.52 -6.56
N ASP A 790 21.35 25.98 -5.32
CA ASP A 790 22.62 26.45 -4.73
C ASP A 790 23.67 25.34 -4.69
N ARG A 791 23.27 24.10 -4.35
CA ARG A 791 24.18 22.93 -4.39
C ARG A 791 24.69 22.64 -5.80
N LYS A 792 23.82 22.69 -6.82
CA LYS A 792 24.25 22.51 -8.22
C LYS A 792 25.20 23.62 -8.66
N LYS A 793 24.92 24.86 -8.28
CA LYS A 793 25.79 26.01 -8.56
C LYS A 793 27.19 25.85 -7.95
N ALA A 794 27.27 25.37 -6.70
CA ALA A 794 28.55 25.09 -6.04
C ALA A 794 29.35 23.97 -6.73
N VAL A 795 28.69 22.90 -7.20
CA VAL A 795 29.36 21.83 -7.96
C VAL A 795 29.89 22.34 -9.30
N ILE A 796 29.08 23.11 -10.04
CA ILE A 796 29.48 23.67 -11.34
C ILE A 796 30.70 24.61 -11.21
N GLU A 797 30.75 25.44 -10.16
CA GLU A 797 31.91 26.32 -9.94
C GLU A 797 33.17 25.52 -9.59
N ALA A 798 33.06 24.48 -8.76
CA ALA A 798 34.19 23.58 -8.45
C ALA A 798 34.69 22.79 -9.67
N GLU A 799 33.80 22.31 -10.54
CA GLU A 799 34.17 21.66 -11.80
C GLU A 799 34.87 22.62 -12.77
N LYS A 800 34.38 23.86 -12.86
CA LYS A 800 34.99 24.94 -13.65
C LYS A 800 36.39 25.30 -13.15
N GLU A 801 36.59 25.45 -11.84
CA GLU A 801 37.92 25.67 -11.25
C GLU A 801 38.88 24.51 -11.57
N ALA A 802 38.43 23.26 -11.45
CA ALA A 802 39.22 22.08 -11.79
C ALA A 802 39.59 22.02 -13.29
N GLN A 803 38.69 22.41 -14.20
CA GLN A 803 38.96 22.50 -15.63
C GLN A 803 39.98 23.60 -15.95
N VAL A 804 39.86 24.79 -15.35
CA VAL A 804 40.82 25.89 -15.52
C VAL A 804 42.21 25.48 -15.02
N ALA A 805 42.30 24.82 -13.86
CA ALA A 805 43.56 24.30 -13.34
C ALA A 805 44.21 23.27 -14.28
N LYS A 806 43.40 22.37 -14.89
CA LYS A 806 43.87 21.40 -15.88
C LYS A 806 44.43 22.05 -17.15
N ILE A 807 43.81 23.13 -17.63
CA ILE A 807 44.28 23.90 -18.79
C ILE A 807 45.59 24.64 -18.48
N GLN A 808 45.70 25.27 -17.31
CA GLN A 808 46.95 25.91 -16.87
C GLN A 808 48.09 24.88 -16.70
N TYR A 809 47.77 23.66 -16.26
CA TYR A 809 48.75 22.59 -16.15
C TYR A 809 49.24 22.08 -17.51
N SER A 810 48.34 21.90 -18.50
CA SER A 810 48.75 21.48 -19.85
C SER A 810 49.54 22.55 -20.60
N GLN A 811 49.24 23.84 -20.39
CA GLN A 811 50.07 24.95 -20.89
C GLN A 811 51.51 24.87 -20.36
N LYS A 812 51.70 24.64 -19.05
CA LYS A 812 53.03 24.49 -18.44
C LYS A 812 53.79 23.26 -18.96
N ILE A 813 53.11 22.17 -19.27
CA ILE A 813 53.73 20.99 -19.89
C ILE A 813 54.23 21.33 -21.30
N MET A 814 53.38 21.92 -22.16
CA MET A 814 53.78 22.32 -23.51
C MET A 814 54.94 23.33 -23.52
N GLU A 815 54.99 24.25 -22.55
CA GLU A 815 56.10 25.19 -22.37
C GLU A 815 57.41 24.46 -22.02
N LYS A 816 57.37 23.43 -21.16
CA LYS A 816 58.57 22.63 -20.85
C LYS A 816 59.01 21.73 -22.01
N GLU A 817 58.06 21.17 -22.76
CA GLU A 817 58.34 20.38 -23.98
C GLU A 817 58.88 21.23 -25.14
N SER A 818 58.50 22.50 -25.25
CA SER A 818 59.07 23.41 -26.25
C SER A 818 60.51 23.80 -25.88
N LEU A 819 60.79 24.09 -24.60
CA LEU A 819 62.14 24.35 -24.09
C LEU A 819 63.06 23.14 -24.29
N GLN A 820 62.59 21.92 -24.04
CA GLN A 820 63.37 20.70 -24.34
C GLN A 820 63.68 20.55 -25.83
N ARG A 821 62.72 20.84 -26.72
CA ARG A 821 62.95 20.82 -28.17
C ARG A 821 63.93 21.89 -28.64
N ILE A 822 63.89 23.09 -28.06
CA ILE A 822 64.87 24.15 -28.36
C ILE A 822 66.28 23.70 -27.97
N ALA A 823 66.47 23.18 -26.75
CA ALA A 823 67.76 22.67 -26.30
C ALA A 823 68.31 21.54 -27.20
N ALA A 824 67.46 20.60 -27.61
CA ALA A 824 67.87 19.52 -28.53
C ALA A 824 68.32 20.04 -29.91
N ILE A 825 67.66 21.08 -30.44
CA ILE A 825 68.07 21.74 -31.69
C ILE A 825 69.39 22.49 -31.51
N GLU A 826 69.61 23.15 -30.37
CA GLU A 826 70.87 23.84 -30.05
C GLU A 826 72.05 22.85 -29.95
N ASP A 827 71.84 21.68 -29.34
CA ASP A 827 72.82 20.59 -29.28
C ASP A 827 73.15 20.03 -30.68
N GLU A 828 72.15 19.75 -31.51
CA GLU A 828 72.37 19.33 -32.91
C GLU A 828 73.14 20.39 -33.72
N MET A 829 72.78 21.67 -33.57
CA MET A 829 73.48 22.78 -34.20
C MET A 829 74.92 22.92 -33.71
N HIS A 830 75.20 22.67 -32.43
CA HIS A 830 76.55 22.68 -31.88
C HIS A 830 77.38 21.52 -32.43
N VAL A 831 76.84 20.29 -32.45
CA VAL A 831 77.50 19.12 -33.06
C VAL A 831 77.79 19.35 -34.55
N ALA A 832 76.82 19.88 -35.31
CA ALA A 832 77.01 20.20 -36.72
C ALA A 832 78.12 21.24 -36.95
N ARG A 833 78.19 22.30 -36.12
CA ARG A 833 79.27 23.29 -36.16
C ARG A 833 80.64 22.69 -35.85
N GLN A 834 80.76 21.88 -34.80
CA GLN A 834 82.03 21.23 -34.43
C GLN A 834 82.51 20.26 -35.53
N LYS A 835 81.58 19.52 -36.14
CA LYS A 835 81.89 18.64 -37.27
C LYS A 835 82.35 19.42 -38.49
N SER A 836 81.61 20.45 -38.90
CA SER A 836 81.99 21.30 -40.05
C SER A 836 83.35 21.98 -39.85
N ARG A 837 83.70 22.35 -38.62
CA ARG A 837 85.03 22.88 -38.28
C ARG A 837 86.12 21.81 -38.40
N SER A 838 85.89 20.62 -37.85
CA SER A 838 86.82 19.49 -37.94
C SER A 838 87.06 19.06 -39.40
N ASP A 839 85.99 19.02 -40.21
CA ASP A 839 86.06 18.70 -41.65
C ASP A 839 86.87 19.75 -42.43
N ALA A 840 86.75 21.03 -42.07
CA ALA A 840 87.52 22.13 -42.65
C ALA A 840 89.01 22.06 -42.27
N GLU A 841 89.33 21.79 -41.00
CA GLU A 841 90.70 21.60 -40.51
C GLU A 841 91.36 20.38 -41.19
N PHE A 842 90.62 19.27 -41.34
CA PHE A 842 91.07 18.09 -42.09
C PHE A 842 91.34 18.39 -43.57
N TYR A 843 90.43 19.11 -44.23
CA TYR A 843 90.62 19.51 -45.64
C TYR A 843 91.84 20.41 -45.81
N GLN A 844 92.05 21.37 -44.90
CA GLN A 844 93.19 22.28 -44.94
C GLN A 844 94.53 21.53 -44.77
N LEU A 845 94.61 20.59 -43.82
CA LEU A 845 95.78 19.71 -43.64
C LEU A 845 96.03 18.81 -44.85
N LYS A 846 94.97 18.27 -45.46
CA LYS A 846 95.08 17.45 -46.69
C LYS A 846 95.65 18.27 -47.86
N MET A 847 95.14 19.48 -48.09
CA MET A 847 95.64 20.36 -49.14
C MET A 847 97.09 20.79 -48.89
N GLN A 848 97.49 21.02 -47.63
CA GLN A 848 98.90 21.25 -47.27
C GLN A 848 99.79 20.03 -47.54
N ALA A 849 99.32 18.82 -47.25
CA ALA A 849 100.06 17.59 -47.55
C ALA A 849 100.23 17.37 -49.06
N GLU A 850 99.20 17.66 -49.86
CA GLU A 850 99.27 17.61 -51.33
C GLU A 850 100.22 18.69 -51.90
N ALA A 851 100.20 19.92 -51.37
CA ALA A 851 101.14 20.97 -51.74
C ALA A 851 102.60 20.60 -51.39
N ASN A 852 102.83 20.06 -50.19
CA ASN A 852 104.15 19.58 -49.76
C ASN A 852 104.69 18.46 -50.67
N LYS A 853 103.81 17.65 -51.26
CA LYS A 853 104.19 16.61 -52.24
C LYS A 853 104.75 17.19 -53.53
N LEU A 854 104.31 18.39 -53.95
CA LEU A 854 104.85 19.12 -55.11
C LEU A 854 106.21 19.79 -54.79
N LEU A 855 106.38 20.27 -53.55
CA LEU A 855 107.65 20.83 -53.05
C LEU A 855 108.77 19.78 -52.93
N LEU A 856 108.44 18.48 -52.97
CA LEU A 856 109.41 17.37 -52.94
C LEU A 856 109.86 16.90 -54.34
N SER A 857 109.50 17.63 -55.40
CA SER A 857 110.01 17.38 -56.75
C SER A 857 111.54 17.61 -56.83
N LYS A 858 112.25 16.76 -57.59
CA LYS A 858 113.72 16.87 -57.75
C LYS A 858 114.15 18.24 -58.28
N GLU A 859 113.35 18.82 -59.17
CA GLU A 859 113.57 20.13 -59.78
C GLU A 859 113.46 21.26 -58.76
N PHE A 860 112.45 21.25 -57.89
CA PHE A 860 112.30 22.25 -56.82
C PHE A 860 113.37 22.12 -55.74
N LEU A 861 113.76 20.89 -55.39
CA LEU A 861 114.87 20.64 -54.46
C LEU A 861 116.23 21.09 -55.06
N LEU A 862 116.42 20.96 -56.38
CA LEU A 862 117.56 21.53 -57.09
C LEU A 862 117.52 23.06 -57.10
N LEU A 863 116.36 23.67 -57.39
CA LEU A 863 116.18 25.13 -57.32
C LEU A 863 116.53 25.65 -55.92
N LYS A 864 115.97 25.06 -54.86
CA LYS A 864 116.28 25.44 -53.46
C LYS A 864 117.73 25.21 -53.09
N LYS A 865 118.38 24.15 -53.59
CA LYS A 865 119.82 23.93 -53.43
C LYS A 865 120.63 25.05 -54.12
N TYR A 866 120.26 25.47 -55.33
CA TYR A 866 120.93 26.56 -56.04
C TYR A 866 120.66 27.93 -55.40
N GLU A 867 119.46 28.20 -54.90
CA GLU A 867 119.16 29.42 -54.13
C GLU A 867 119.98 29.48 -52.83
N ALA A 868 120.07 28.37 -52.08
CA ALA A 868 120.89 28.31 -50.87
C ALA A 868 122.40 28.45 -51.16
N LEU A 869 122.88 27.89 -52.28
CA LEU A 869 124.25 28.11 -52.75
C LEU A 869 124.48 29.58 -53.14
N ALA A 870 123.55 30.21 -53.87
CA ALA A 870 123.63 31.62 -54.25
C ALA A 870 123.64 32.54 -53.02
N GLN A 871 122.79 32.28 -52.03
CA GLN A 871 122.75 33.06 -50.77
C GLN A 871 124.01 32.89 -49.91
N ASN A 872 124.69 31.73 -49.97
CA ASN A 872 125.97 31.52 -49.28
C ASN A 872 127.21 31.98 -50.06
N THR A 873 127.09 32.37 -51.34
CA THR A 873 128.23 32.79 -52.15
C THR A 873 128.49 34.30 -52.00
N LYS A 874 129.13 34.71 -50.90
CA LYS A 874 129.62 36.09 -50.72
C LYS A 874 130.86 36.34 -51.58
N VAL A 875 130.66 36.93 -52.75
CA VAL A 875 131.74 37.42 -53.62
C VAL A 875 132.08 38.86 -53.27
N TYR A 876 133.35 39.14 -52.97
CA TYR A 876 133.85 40.48 -52.67
C TYR A 876 134.73 40.97 -53.83
N TYR A 877 134.42 42.13 -54.40
CA TYR A 877 135.25 42.83 -55.39
C TYR A 877 135.50 44.28 -54.92
N GLY A 878 136.77 44.63 -54.68
CA GLY A 878 137.20 45.94 -54.18
C GLY A 878 138.62 45.87 -53.61
N GLN A 879 139.40 46.94 -53.72
CA GLN A 879 140.87 46.88 -53.62
C GLN A 879 141.46 46.73 -52.21
N ASP A 880 140.65 46.81 -51.15
CA ASP A 880 141.05 46.58 -49.75
C ASP A 880 140.17 45.50 -49.10
N ILE A 881 140.79 44.45 -48.57
CA ILE A 881 140.10 43.36 -47.86
C ILE A 881 140.02 43.71 -46.36
N PRO A 882 138.82 43.79 -45.75
CA PRO A 882 138.70 44.14 -44.33
C PRO A 882 139.39 43.13 -43.40
N LYS A 883 140.19 43.65 -42.46
CA LYS A 883 140.93 42.88 -41.43
C LYS A 883 140.01 42.32 -40.31
N MET A 884 138.90 41.69 -40.67
CA MET A 884 137.95 41.06 -39.73
C MET A 884 138.37 39.64 -39.31
N PHE A 885 139.63 39.25 -39.57
CA PHE A 885 140.18 37.90 -39.38
C PHE A 885 141.32 37.82 -38.33
N MET A 886 141.51 38.83 -37.47
CA MET A 886 142.65 38.87 -36.53
C MET A 886 142.28 39.44 -35.14
N TYR A 887 142.19 38.53 -34.16
CA TYR A 887 142.15 38.72 -32.68
C TYR A 887 140.93 39.48 -32.08
N GLY A 888 140.41 39.13 -30.89
CA GLY A 888 140.71 37.98 -30.03
C GLY A 888 139.87 37.94 -28.72
N ASP A 889 139.26 36.78 -28.47
CA ASP A 889 138.89 36.07 -27.22
C ASP A 889 138.51 36.71 -25.85
N CYS A 890 137.58 35.98 -25.17
CA CYS A 890 137.39 35.79 -23.70
C CYS A 890 136.82 36.96 -22.83
N THR A 891 135.99 36.77 -21.77
CA THR A 891 135.52 35.58 -21.01
C THR A 891 134.27 35.85 -20.12
N ASN A 892 133.58 34.77 -19.70
CA ASN A 892 132.81 34.53 -18.44
C ASN A 892 131.35 35.05 -18.14
N GLU A 893 130.46 34.04 -17.94
CA GLU A 893 129.59 33.74 -16.76
C GLU A 893 128.24 34.45 -16.40
N HIS A 894 127.35 33.62 -15.79
CA HIS A 894 126.06 33.87 -15.12
C HIS A 894 124.85 34.33 -15.99
N GLY A 895 123.57 34.05 -15.69
CA GLY A 895 122.91 33.22 -14.66
C GLY A 895 121.43 33.62 -14.41
N LEU A 896 120.58 32.71 -13.86
CA LEU A 896 119.20 32.96 -13.32
C LEU A 896 118.06 33.39 -14.30
N SER A 897 116.75 33.39 -13.97
CA SER A 897 115.88 32.46 -13.19
C SER A 897 114.36 32.82 -13.31
N SER A 898 113.47 31.81 -13.11
CA SER A 898 112.19 31.85 -12.34
C SER A 898 110.94 32.72 -12.69
N HIS A 899 109.76 32.16 -12.31
CA HIS A 899 108.46 32.78 -11.92
C HIS A 899 107.46 33.22 -13.02
N ILE A 900 106.12 33.25 -12.85
CA ILE A 900 105.03 32.61 -12.04
C ILE A 900 103.74 33.41 -12.44
N SER A 901 102.56 32.78 -12.57
CA SER A 901 101.30 33.19 -11.88
C SER A 901 100.03 32.56 -12.47
N THR A 902 99.12 32.19 -11.57
CA THR A 902 97.70 31.87 -11.78
C THR A 902 96.81 33.11 -11.88
N LYS A 903 95.61 32.97 -12.49
CA LYS A 903 94.27 33.48 -12.05
C LYS A 903 93.20 33.17 -13.12
N GLU A 904 92.17 32.38 -12.80
CA GLU A 904 90.81 32.77 -12.35
C GLU A 904 89.85 33.21 -13.48
N THR A 905 88.92 32.31 -13.85
CA THR A 905 87.46 32.43 -13.61
C THR A 905 86.84 31.05 -13.66
#